data_AF-A0A942D2M5-F1
#
_entry.id   AF-A0A942D2M5-F1
#
_cell.length_a   1.000
_cell.length_b   1.000
_cell.length_c   1.000
_cell.angle_alpha   90.00
_cell.angle_beta   90.00
_cell.angle_gamma   90.00
#
_symmetry.space_group_name_H-M   'P 1'
#
loop_
_entity.id
_entity.type
_entity.pdbx_description
1 polymer ?
#
loop_
_entity_poly.entity_id
_entity_poly.type
_entity_poly.pdbx_seq_one_letter_code
_entity_poly.pdbx_strand_id
1 'polypeptide(L)'
;MQQEREIAKAAVRRRAAFAGWRGCLAALAGTAALAGALAAPATVAAAGCANEAFRIGSQHLADCRAYELVSPVDMNGNGLEQVYAISPDGEAVGYGTINVFGEEAPSSVTGKWIARRGGEDWSSKSINAATLGRVPSAYDEPVSLDFSTDLSSALSGSRYPFDPLDQAPFRNFVQSGDSDIYQVWPGGRSEWLSHGPVLPDPEYIDSGFSGASADLSRVFFQSKQQLTGEATGPTAQNLWERHGDQLRIVNLDENGELIPGGAATGRGLAVGASFYAGGEYQQGSNAQGHAYDQSAVSADGRVIFFTAPLEPKTAPRQLYARLDGSRTVLVSRCRVGTCSGEGAPEGAMFLFARPDGSAVTFYSHSPLTEGADPEGGIYRYDVAADTLSFLAPLDLNSGVLAASEDGSYIYLCRGGSELAVYHGGTVQPVASIPCTAANYPEGRTEPVAARPGTSVEGVKSPTLGEPVVTPDAGYLFVTAGGPAEMGNEYRNEGHAEVYYYEAATATLNCLSCRPDDAPARANSYLNETVQRRQQSWAKIYSPLNAGVTPRNLSVDGNRAFFVSEEELVPADHNESQDVYEWERAGSGSCTRSSAAYVGASRGCLSLISAGEGTEGAVFEGASEDGRNVFFATFSSLVPTATGSELELYDARVEGGLAAQQAQPPSSCGDELTCRGQAGVAPAAATTASAQYSGPGNPRRHAAGNCASLQRRLKAIRAQAKRAQGQAIRARRHHQEGKAKQMERRSRQLAAHAGRLARQAKQCANGDRGAAK
;
A
#
# COMPACT_ATOMS: atom_id res chain seq x y z
N MET A 1 41.66 -45.89 -22.15
CA MET A 1 42.83 -45.91 -23.06
C MET A 1 43.65 -44.67 -22.78
N GLN A 2 44.93 -44.88 -22.45
CA GLN A 2 45.82 -43.91 -21.80
C GLN A 2 45.26 -43.38 -20.47
N GLN A 3 44.92 -44.26 -19.53
CA GLN A 3 45.69 -45.44 -19.14
C GLN A 3 47.04 -45.04 -18.56
N GLU A 4 47.12 -45.32 -17.26
CA GLU A 4 48.15 -46.20 -16.72
C GLU A 4 49.47 -46.11 -17.48
N ARG A 5 50.39 -45.37 -16.88
CA ARG A 5 51.71 -45.89 -16.59
C ARG A 5 52.37 -44.93 -15.62
N GLU A 6 52.24 -45.12 -14.32
CA GLU A 6 53.13 -45.95 -13.49
C GLU A 6 53.52 -44.96 -12.36
N ILE A 7 53.09 -45.05 -11.10
CA ILE A 7 53.19 -46.24 -10.25
C ILE A 7 54.32 -47.13 -10.74
N ALA A 8 55.56 -46.76 -10.45
CA ALA A 8 56.61 -47.75 -10.25
C ALA A 8 57.82 -47.13 -9.57
N LYS A 9 57.90 -47.34 -8.26
CA LYS A 9 59.04 -47.90 -7.52
C LYS A 9 59.11 -47.23 -6.15
N ALA A 10 58.50 -47.85 -5.15
CA ALA A 10 59.22 -48.78 -4.27
C ALA A 10 60.12 -47.99 -3.30
N ALA A 11 59.67 -47.78 -2.07
CA ALA A 11 59.79 -48.72 -0.96
C ALA A 11 61.18 -48.74 -0.32
N VAL A 12 61.17 -48.93 1.02
CA VAL A 12 62.27 -49.40 1.89
C VAL A 12 63.04 -48.21 2.52
N ARG A 13 62.97 -47.91 3.84
CA ARG A 13 63.17 -48.76 5.04
C ARG A 13 62.38 -48.14 6.23
N ARG A 14 61.42 -48.79 6.91
CA ARG A 14 61.43 -49.93 7.85
C ARG A 14 62.39 -49.82 9.06
N ARG A 15 61.80 -49.81 10.26
CA ARG A 15 62.10 -50.64 11.46
C ARG A 15 60.91 -50.50 12.45
N ALA A 16 59.99 -51.48 12.51
CA ALA A 16 59.94 -52.69 13.36
C ALA A 16 59.02 -52.45 14.60
N ALA A 17 57.77 -52.98 14.67
CA ALA A 17 57.29 -54.34 15.03
C ALA A 17 57.38 -54.62 16.57
N PHE A 18 56.40 -55.12 17.34
CA PHE A 18 55.46 -56.27 17.27
C PHE A 18 54.32 -56.08 18.33
N ALA A 19 53.02 -56.30 18.03
CA ALA A 19 52.14 -57.49 18.29
C ALA A 19 51.50 -57.57 19.71
N GLY A 20 50.28 -58.09 19.97
CA GLY A 20 49.16 -58.76 19.25
C GLY A 20 47.97 -58.92 20.24
N TRP A 21 46.68 -58.79 19.89
CA TRP A 21 45.70 -59.65 19.17
C TRP A 21 45.03 -60.79 19.98
N ARG A 22 43.66 -60.70 20.06
CA ARG A 22 42.61 -61.74 20.24
C ARG A 22 42.57 -62.50 21.60
N GLY A 23 41.44 -62.88 22.21
CA GLY A 23 40.02 -62.90 21.87
C GLY A 23 39.34 -64.10 22.59
N CYS A 24 38.11 -63.89 23.08
CA CYS A 24 37.04 -64.87 23.37
C CYS A 24 36.96 -65.72 24.68
N LEU A 25 35.72 -65.71 25.22
CA LEU A 25 34.91 -66.77 25.84
C LEU A 25 34.85 -66.98 27.38
N ALA A 26 33.69 -66.56 27.91
CA ALA A 26 32.69 -67.36 28.64
C ALA A 26 32.83 -67.70 30.14
N ALA A 27 31.82 -67.19 30.89
CA ALA A 27 30.89 -67.91 31.79
C ALA A 27 31.00 -67.76 33.33
N LEU A 28 29.82 -67.44 33.91
CA LEU A 28 29.26 -67.73 35.26
C LEU A 28 29.80 -66.88 36.44
N ALA A 29 29.03 -66.38 37.41
CA ALA A 29 27.58 -66.34 37.70
C ALA A 29 27.34 -65.43 38.92
N GLY A 30 26.13 -64.85 39.08
CA GLY A 30 25.53 -64.61 40.40
C GLY A 30 25.12 -63.17 40.77
N THR A 31 23.81 -62.87 40.61
CA THR A 31 22.89 -62.09 41.50
C THR A 31 23.27 -60.63 41.87
N ALA A 32 22.42 -59.60 41.80
CA ALA A 32 20.97 -59.52 42.02
C ALA A 32 20.35 -58.25 41.37
N ALA A 33 19.03 -58.29 41.23
CA ALA A 33 18.15 -57.36 40.52
C ALA A 33 18.07 -55.93 41.09
N LEU A 34 17.99 -54.93 40.20
CA LEU A 34 17.26 -53.69 40.44
C LEU A 34 16.70 -53.11 39.13
N ALA A 35 15.41 -52.77 39.21
CA ALA A 35 14.47 -52.19 38.26
C ALA A 35 15.00 -51.60 36.94
N GLY A 36 14.44 -52.09 35.83
CA GLY A 36 14.51 -51.42 34.53
C GLY A 36 13.60 -50.20 34.46
N ALA A 37 14.20 -49.05 34.21
CA ALA A 37 13.59 -47.95 33.51
C ALA A 37 14.54 -47.62 32.35
N LEU A 38 14.19 -48.06 31.14
CA LEU A 38 14.83 -47.61 29.91
C LEU A 38 14.50 -46.12 29.77
N ALA A 39 15.43 -45.26 30.18
CA ALA A 39 15.45 -43.88 29.69
C ALA A 39 15.64 -43.96 28.17
N ALA A 40 14.57 -43.69 27.43
CA ALA A 40 14.67 -43.33 26.03
C ALA A 40 15.73 -42.23 25.89
N PRO A 41 16.51 -42.19 24.80
CA PRO A 41 17.38 -41.05 24.56
C PRO A 41 16.48 -39.82 24.58
N ALA A 42 16.77 -38.87 25.47
CA ALA A 42 16.10 -37.59 25.47
C ALA A 42 16.33 -36.98 24.09
N THR A 43 15.30 -37.03 23.24
CA THR A 43 15.15 -36.06 22.16
C THR A 43 15.27 -34.71 22.84
N VAL A 44 16.26 -33.92 22.43
CA VAL A 44 16.34 -32.51 22.80
C VAL A 44 15.03 -31.90 22.31
N ALA A 45 14.06 -31.75 23.21
CA ALA A 45 12.89 -30.94 22.94
C ALA A 45 13.43 -29.55 22.61
N ALA A 46 13.07 -29.02 21.45
CA ALA A 46 13.08 -27.59 21.23
C ALA A 46 12.52 -26.94 22.51
N ALA A 47 13.17 -25.91 23.02
CA ALA A 47 12.55 -25.10 24.07
C ALA A 47 11.16 -24.69 23.53
N GLY A 48 10.11 -25.25 24.11
CA GLY A 48 8.78 -25.23 23.52
C GLY A 48 8.26 -23.80 23.49
N CYS A 49 7.85 -23.35 22.30
CA CYS A 49 7.21 -22.06 22.13
C CYS A 49 5.99 -21.93 23.05
N ALA A 50 5.82 -20.77 23.69
CA ALA A 50 4.72 -20.58 24.64
C ALA A 50 3.35 -20.64 23.94
N ASN A 51 3.32 -20.25 22.66
CA ASN A 51 2.17 -20.25 21.78
C ASN A 51 2.03 -21.53 20.92
N GLU A 52 2.70 -22.65 21.25
CA GLU A 52 2.70 -23.86 20.39
C GLU A 52 1.29 -24.37 20.05
N ALA A 53 0.32 -24.20 20.95
CA ALA A 53 -1.08 -24.55 20.72
C ALA A 53 -1.75 -23.77 19.57
N PHE A 54 -1.18 -22.63 19.17
CA PHE A 54 -1.72 -21.73 18.15
C PHE A 54 -0.92 -21.75 16.84
N ARG A 55 0.06 -22.65 16.72
CA ARG A 55 1.00 -22.71 15.59
C ARG A 55 0.65 -23.78 14.55
N ILE A 56 -0.61 -24.20 14.44
CA ILE A 56 -1.02 -25.16 13.41
C ILE A 56 -0.76 -24.53 12.03
N GLY A 57 0.05 -25.19 11.20
CA GLY A 57 0.45 -24.69 9.88
C GLY A 57 1.68 -23.77 9.90
N SER A 58 2.11 -23.29 11.07
CA SER A 58 3.24 -22.37 11.26
C SER A 58 4.36 -22.94 12.13
N GLN A 59 4.35 -24.25 12.42
CA GLN A 59 5.34 -24.89 13.28
C GLN A 59 6.77 -24.77 12.72
N HIS A 60 6.91 -24.61 11.41
CA HIS A 60 8.19 -24.47 10.71
C HIS A 60 8.79 -23.06 10.83
N LEU A 61 7.99 -22.05 11.22
CA LEU A 61 8.48 -20.68 11.31
C LEU A 61 9.45 -20.50 12.48
N ALA A 62 10.44 -19.63 12.30
CA ALA A 62 11.37 -19.24 13.35
C ALA A 62 10.69 -18.38 14.42
N ASP A 63 11.41 -18.11 15.53
CA ASP A 63 11.00 -17.21 16.61
C ASP A 63 9.59 -17.44 17.18
N CYS A 64 9.13 -18.69 17.16
CA CYS A 64 7.78 -19.03 17.60
C CYS A 64 6.70 -18.20 16.88
N ARG A 65 6.93 -17.81 15.62
CA ARG A 65 5.92 -17.11 14.83
C ARG A 65 4.70 -18.02 14.60
N ALA A 66 3.52 -17.42 14.58
CA ALA A 66 2.28 -18.05 14.21
C ALA A 66 1.52 -17.18 13.21
N TYR A 67 0.76 -17.81 12.32
CA TYR A 67 -0.13 -17.09 11.42
C TYR A 67 -1.38 -16.59 12.16
N GLU A 68 -1.71 -15.33 11.93
CA GLU A 68 -2.99 -14.74 12.26
C GLU A 68 -3.66 -14.24 10.98
N LEU A 69 -4.88 -14.68 10.72
CA LEU A 69 -5.69 -14.16 9.61
C LEU A 69 -6.18 -12.74 9.99
N VAL A 70 -5.75 -11.73 9.24
CA VAL A 70 -6.05 -10.31 9.49
C VAL A 70 -7.36 -9.91 8.81
N SER A 71 -7.54 -10.31 7.56
CA SER A 71 -8.81 -10.10 6.84
C SER A 71 -9.92 -11.00 7.41
N PRO A 72 -11.19 -10.57 7.45
CA PRO A 72 -12.29 -11.45 7.88
C PRO A 72 -12.38 -12.73 7.03
N VAL A 73 -12.78 -13.84 7.65
CA VAL A 73 -12.98 -15.15 6.99
C VAL A 73 -14.01 -15.06 5.86
N ASP A 74 -15.08 -14.29 6.06
CA ASP A 74 -16.11 -14.06 5.04
C ASP A 74 -16.12 -12.60 4.62
N MET A 75 -15.57 -12.34 3.44
CA MET A 75 -15.62 -11.04 2.77
C MET A 75 -16.72 -11.00 1.70
N ASN A 76 -17.80 -11.79 1.82
CA ASN A 76 -18.84 -12.02 0.80
C ASN A 76 -18.28 -12.60 -0.52
N GLY A 77 -17.25 -13.45 -0.43
CA GLY A 77 -16.55 -14.03 -1.59
C GLY A 77 -15.64 -13.04 -2.34
N ASN A 78 -15.35 -11.89 -1.73
CA ASN A 78 -14.41 -10.90 -2.26
C ASN A 78 -12.99 -11.22 -1.78
N GLY A 79 -11.99 -10.92 -2.60
CA GLY A 79 -10.58 -10.98 -2.22
C GLY A 79 -10.03 -9.61 -1.81
N LEU A 80 -8.86 -9.66 -1.17
CA LEU A 80 -8.01 -8.49 -0.97
C LEU A 80 -7.72 -7.82 -2.32
N GLU A 81 -7.75 -6.49 -2.34
CA GLU A 81 -7.39 -5.67 -3.50
C GLU A 81 -5.99 -5.05 -3.35
N GLN A 82 -5.67 -4.58 -2.14
CA GLN A 82 -4.40 -3.91 -1.82
C GLN A 82 -4.26 -3.73 -0.31
N VAL A 83 -3.03 -3.64 0.19
CA VAL A 83 -2.72 -3.06 1.50
C VAL A 83 -2.30 -1.61 1.31
N TYR A 84 -2.88 -0.71 2.10
CA TYR A 84 -2.57 0.72 2.03
C TYR A 84 -1.49 1.11 3.03
N ALA A 85 -1.56 0.63 4.26
CA ALA A 85 -0.65 1.04 5.33
C ALA A 85 -0.63 0.02 6.47
N ILE A 86 0.50 -0.09 7.16
CA ILE A 86 0.70 -0.92 8.35
C ILE A 86 1.21 0.00 9.47
N SER A 87 0.63 -0.09 10.66
CA SER A 87 1.11 0.71 11.79
C SER A 87 2.52 0.25 12.22
N PRO A 88 3.40 1.16 12.70
CA PRO A 88 4.75 0.79 13.13
C PRO A 88 4.85 -0.35 14.14
N ASP A 89 3.89 -0.43 15.06
CA ASP A 89 3.79 -1.49 16.06
C ASP A 89 3.25 -2.83 15.50
N GLY A 90 2.69 -2.82 14.28
CA GLY A 90 2.05 -3.97 13.66
C GLY A 90 0.73 -4.38 14.33
N GLU A 91 0.06 -3.48 15.05
CA GLU A 91 -1.25 -3.76 15.67
C GLU A 91 -2.45 -3.31 14.82
N ALA A 92 -2.19 -2.68 13.66
CA ALA A 92 -3.22 -2.27 12.73
C ALA A 92 -2.76 -2.30 11.27
N VAL A 93 -3.72 -2.53 10.37
CA VAL A 93 -3.50 -2.53 8.92
C VAL A 93 -4.67 -1.87 8.19
N GLY A 94 -4.36 -0.89 7.32
CA GLY A 94 -5.31 -0.32 6.37
C GLY A 94 -5.27 -1.12 5.06
N TYR A 95 -6.41 -1.61 4.59
CA TYR A 95 -6.47 -2.45 3.38
C TYR A 95 -7.76 -2.23 2.57
N GLY A 96 -7.72 -2.63 1.29
CA GLY A 96 -8.80 -2.54 0.32
C GLY A 96 -9.31 -3.92 -0.11
N THR A 97 -10.57 -4.01 -0.51
CA THR A 97 -11.19 -5.24 -1.05
C THR A 97 -11.96 -4.96 -2.33
N ILE A 98 -12.01 -5.99 -3.20
CA ILE A 98 -12.81 -5.99 -4.43
C ILE A 98 -14.29 -6.06 -4.03
N ASN A 99 -14.92 -4.91 -3.76
CA ASN A 99 -16.25 -4.71 -3.14
C ASN A 99 -16.30 -4.64 -1.61
N VAL A 100 -17.42 -4.10 -1.14
CA VAL A 100 -17.79 -3.97 0.26
C VAL A 100 -18.41 -5.25 0.82
N PHE A 101 -18.22 -5.49 2.11
CA PHE A 101 -18.83 -6.59 2.86
C PHE A 101 -19.40 -6.08 4.20
N GLY A 102 -20.15 -6.93 4.91
CA GLY A 102 -20.76 -6.55 6.20
C GLY A 102 -21.81 -5.43 6.12
N GLU A 103 -22.33 -5.03 7.28
CA GLU A 103 -23.34 -3.95 7.40
C GLU A 103 -22.71 -2.55 7.55
N GLU A 104 -21.41 -2.48 7.83
CA GLU A 104 -20.69 -1.24 8.15
C GLU A 104 -20.21 -0.45 6.92
N ALA A 105 -20.39 -0.97 5.70
CA ALA A 105 -19.81 -0.38 4.51
C ALA A 105 -20.80 0.53 3.75
N PRO A 106 -20.70 1.86 3.86
CA PRO A 106 -21.48 2.75 3.01
C PRO A 106 -20.92 2.83 1.58
N SER A 107 -21.83 3.15 0.66
CA SER A 107 -21.67 3.77 -0.67
C SER A 107 -20.28 3.85 -1.33
N SER A 108 -19.58 2.73 -1.53
CA SER A 108 -18.50 2.63 -2.52
C SER A 108 -18.61 1.30 -3.29
N VAL A 109 -17.98 1.26 -4.46
CA VAL A 109 -17.85 0.02 -5.25
C VAL A 109 -16.69 -0.83 -4.74
N THR A 110 -15.70 -0.24 -4.06
CA THR A 110 -14.60 -0.93 -3.37
C THR A 110 -14.73 -0.76 -1.86
N GLY A 111 -14.28 -1.77 -1.10
CA GLY A 111 -14.26 -1.69 0.35
C GLY A 111 -12.92 -1.17 0.84
N LYS A 112 -12.92 -0.15 1.71
CA LYS A 112 -11.71 0.28 2.43
C LYS A 112 -11.89 0.10 3.91
N TRP A 113 -10.86 -0.44 4.54
CA TRP A 113 -10.93 -1.01 5.88
C TRP A 113 -9.70 -0.64 6.69
N ILE A 114 -9.89 -0.53 8.00
CA ILE A 114 -8.80 -0.58 8.97
C ILE A 114 -9.06 -1.78 9.88
N ALA A 115 -8.17 -2.78 9.79
CA ALA A 115 -8.07 -3.89 10.73
C ALA A 115 -7.27 -3.47 11.95
N ARG A 116 -7.72 -3.89 13.13
CA ARG A 116 -7.00 -3.74 14.39
C ARG A 116 -6.96 -5.05 15.15
N ARG A 117 -5.80 -5.31 15.74
CA ARG A 117 -5.60 -6.45 16.62
C ARG A 117 -6.18 -6.18 18.00
N GLY A 118 -7.14 -7.00 18.39
CA GLY A 118 -7.59 -7.17 19.77
C GLY A 118 -6.75 -8.19 20.53
N GLY A 119 -7.15 -8.55 21.75
CA GLY A 119 -6.47 -9.58 22.53
C GLY A 119 -6.66 -11.01 21.99
N GLU A 120 -7.80 -11.27 21.34
CA GLU A 120 -8.21 -12.62 20.90
C GLU A 120 -8.59 -12.70 19.42
N ASP A 121 -8.61 -11.57 18.70
CA ASP A 121 -9.11 -11.46 17.33
C ASP A 121 -8.50 -10.27 16.56
N TRP A 122 -8.68 -10.27 15.23
CA TRP A 122 -8.56 -9.09 14.38
C TRP A 122 -9.97 -8.57 14.06
N SER A 123 -10.16 -7.25 14.11
CA SER A 123 -11.44 -6.61 13.79
C SER A 123 -11.27 -5.53 12.73
N SER A 124 -12.06 -5.61 11.66
CA SER A 124 -12.03 -4.67 10.55
C SER A 124 -13.23 -3.73 10.57
N LYS A 125 -12.97 -2.44 10.45
CA LYS A 125 -14.01 -1.40 10.35
C LYS A 125 -13.86 -0.63 9.05
N SER A 126 -14.99 -0.33 8.40
CA SER A 126 -14.95 0.42 7.15
C SER A 126 -14.60 1.88 7.39
N ILE A 127 -13.79 2.45 6.49
CA ILE A 127 -13.51 3.89 6.42
C ILE A 127 -14.18 4.56 5.21
N ASN A 128 -15.02 3.82 4.48
CA ASN A 128 -15.80 4.40 3.41
C ASN A 128 -16.75 5.45 4.00
N ALA A 129 -16.76 6.66 3.44
CA ALA A 129 -17.71 7.69 3.81
C ALA A 129 -19.01 7.57 3.00
N ALA A 130 -20.10 8.13 3.52
CA ALA A 130 -21.38 8.13 2.82
C ALA A 130 -21.40 9.20 1.70
N THR A 131 -21.54 8.77 0.45
CA THR A 131 -21.73 9.64 -0.70
C THR A 131 -23.10 10.29 -0.64
N LEU A 132 -23.15 11.62 -0.58
CA LEU A 132 -24.40 12.35 -0.48
C LEU A 132 -25.05 12.54 -1.86
N GLY A 133 -26.35 12.25 -1.97
CA GLY A 133 -27.18 12.64 -3.13
C GLY A 133 -27.15 11.75 -4.38
N ARG A 134 -26.40 10.63 -4.42
CA ARG A 134 -26.37 9.68 -5.56
C ARG A 134 -25.96 8.26 -5.15
N VAL A 135 -26.23 7.29 -6.03
CA VAL A 135 -25.61 5.95 -6.00
C VAL A 135 -24.18 6.01 -6.59
N PRO A 136 -23.16 5.50 -5.89
CA PRO A 136 -21.77 5.42 -6.37
C PRO A 136 -21.63 4.68 -7.70
N SER A 137 -20.54 4.96 -8.43
CA SER A 137 -20.15 4.17 -9.61
C SER A 137 -18.67 3.79 -9.56
N ALA A 138 -18.27 2.81 -10.38
CA ALA A 138 -16.88 2.34 -10.42
C ALA A 138 -15.88 3.40 -10.92
N TYR A 139 -16.35 4.50 -11.52
CA TYR A 139 -15.51 5.63 -11.94
C TYR A 139 -15.35 6.71 -10.86
N ASP A 140 -16.03 6.52 -9.74
CA ASP A 140 -16.26 7.51 -8.69
C ASP A 140 -15.61 7.09 -7.36
N GLU A 141 -14.62 6.19 -7.43
CA GLU A 141 -13.96 5.65 -6.25
C GLU A 141 -13.16 6.74 -5.52
N PRO A 142 -13.33 6.92 -4.20
CA PRO A 142 -12.47 7.80 -3.44
C PRO A 142 -11.02 7.31 -3.49
N VAL A 143 -10.07 8.23 -3.57
CA VAL A 143 -8.63 7.90 -3.54
C VAL A 143 -8.15 7.96 -2.09
N SER A 144 -7.35 6.99 -1.65
CA SER A 144 -6.68 7.05 -0.34
C SER A 144 -5.46 7.95 -0.48
N LEU A 145 -5.31 8.97 0.37
CA LEU A 145 -4.22 9.95 0.26
C LEU A 145 -3.09 9.66 1.24
N ASP A 146 -3.47 9.39 2.49
CA ASP A 146 -2.56 9.17 3.60
C ASP A 146 -3.30 8.50 4.77
N PHE A 147 -2.56 7.96 5.72
CA PHE A 147 -3.10 7.35 6.94
C PHE A 147 -2.36 7.88 8.16
N SER A 148 -3.06 8.02 9.28
CA SER A 148 -2.37 8.32 10.53
C SER A 148 -1.48 7.12 10.90
N THR A 149 -0.32 7.37 11.51
CA THR A 149 0.65 6.31 11.86
C THR A 149 0.04 5.20 12.74
N ASP A 150 -0.90 5.56 13.60
CA ASP A 150 -1.64 4.61 14.45
C ASP A 150 -2.86 3.97 13.74
N LEU A 151 -3.12 4.37 12.49
CA LEU A 151 -4.28 4.02 11.66
C LEU A 151 -5.64 4.36 12.30
N SER A 152 -5.71 5.38 13.15
CA SER A 152 -6.98 5.84 13.75
C SER A 152 -7.87 6.58 12.74
N SER A 153 -7.28 7.11 11.67
CA SER A 153 -7.98 7.78 10.58
C SER A 153 -7.18 7.72 9.27
N ALA A 154 -7.82 8.10 8.17
CA ALA A 154 -7.19 8.24 6.87
C ALA A 154 -7.60 9.55 6.20
N LEU A 155 -6.81 10.01 5.25
CA LEU A 155 -7.17 11.08 4.32
C LEU A 155 -7.67 10.47 3.01
N SER A 156 -8.73 11.05 2.46
CA SER A 156 -9.31 10.61 1.20
C SER A 156 -9.61 11.76 0.26
N GLY A 157 -9.23 11.60 -1.01
CA GLY A 157 -9.58 12.50 -2.10
C GLY A 157 -10.86 12.02 -2.78
N SER A 158 -11.85 12.90 -2.94
CA SER A 158 -13.12 12.53 -3.55
C SER A 158 -13.67 13.65 -4.43
N ARG A 159 -14.28 13.28 -5.56
CA ARG A 159 -15.08 14.18 -6.40
C ARG A 159 -16.47 14.46 -5.86
N TYR A 160 -16.88 13.73 -4.82
CA TYR A 160 -18.23 13.75 -4.31
C TYR A 160 -18.26 14.21 -2.86
N PRO A 161 -19.33 14.92 -2.48
CA PRO A 161 -19.53 15.36 -1.11
C PRO A 161 -19.66 14.16 -0.18
N PHE A 162 -18.69 14.05 0.74
CA PHE A 162 -18.74 13.20 1.92
C PHE A 162 -19.11 13.98 3.18
N ASP A 163 -19.20 15.30 3.08
CA ASP A 163 -19.58 16.18 4.18
C ASP A 163 -20.83 16.98 3.77
N PRO A 164 -21.85 17.13 4.62
CA PRO A 164 -23.02 17.97 4.32
C PRO A 164 -22.72 19.44 4.02
N LEU A 165 -21.55 19.94 4.45
CA LEU A 165 -21.06 21.29 4.13
C LEU A 165 -20.56 21.38 2.68
N ASP A 166 -20.11 20.27 2.09
CA ASP A 166 -19.79 20.24 0.67
C ASP A 166 -21.08 20.18 -0.16
N GLN A 167 -21.36 21.28 -0.85
CA GLN A 167 -22.54 21.46 -1.70
C GLN A 167 -22.18 21.50 -3.19
N ALA A 168 -21.02 20.95 -3.58
CA ALA A 168 -20.58 20.89 -4.97
C ALA A 168 -21.69 20.31 -5.89
N PRO A 169 -22.14 21.05 -6.93
CA PRO A 169 -23.17 20.60 -7.84
C PRO A 169 -22.65 19.44 -8.66
N PHE A 170 -23.44 18.36 -8.70
CA PHE A 170 -23.19 17.20 -9.56
C PHE A 170 -23.10 17.61 -11.04
N ARG A 171 -21.89 17.84 -11.57
CA ARG A 171 -21.67 18.09 -13.01
C ARG A 171 -20.95 16.91 -13.67
N ASN A 172 -21.36 16.61 -14.90
CA ASN A 172 -20.94 15.43 -15.66
C ASN A 172 -19.41 15.36 -15.83
N PHE A 173 -18.81 14.22 -15.43
CA PHE A 173 -17.58 13.49 -15.81
C PHE A 173 -16.43 14.09 -16.66
N VAL A 174 -16.51 15.30 -17.22
CA VAL A 174 -15.60 15.78 -18.29
C VAL A 174 -14.68 16.91 -17.83
N GLN A 175 -14.75 17.36 -16.58
CA GLN A 175 -13.76 18.29 -16.02
C GLN A 175 -12.71 17.50 -15.23
N SER A 176 -11.54 17.40 -15.84
CA SER A 176 -10.32 16.77 -15.37
C SER A 176 -9.80 17.40 -14.06
N GLY A 177 -9.31 16.58 -13.12
CA GLY A 177 -8.36 17.00 -12.07
C GLY A 177 -8.91 17.33 -10.67
N ASP A 178 -10.18 17.66 -10.56
CA ASP A 178 -10.75 18.33 -9.39
C ASP A 178 -11.25 17.35 -8.31
N SER A 179 -10.71 17.41 -7.08
CA SER A 179 -11.19 16.65 -5.91
C SER A 179 -11.11 17.45 -4.61
N ASP A 180 -11.91 17.06 -3.64
CA ASP A 180 -11.87 17.53 -2.26
C ASP A 180 -11.15 16.55 -1.35
N ILE A 181 -10.50 17.11 -0.33
CA ILE A 181 -9.74 16.35 0.66
C ILE A 181 -10.59 16.22 1.92
N TYR A 182 -10.76 14.97 2.33
CA TYR A 182 -11.52 14.59 3.51
C TYR A 182 -10.62 13.85 4.49
N GLN A 183 -10.87 14.02 5.79
CA GLN A 183 -10.44 13.04 6.78
C GLN A 183 -11.59 12.07 7.03
N VAL A 184 -11.30 10.78 7.08
CA VAL A 184 -12.25 9.70 7.30
C VAL A 184 -11.82 8.82 8.47
N TRP A 185 -12.79 8.30 9.23
CA TRP A 185 -12.56 7.46 10.39
C TRP A 185 -13.30 6.12 10.29
N PRO A 186 -12.82 5.08 11.01
CA PRO A 186 -13.57 3.84 11.18
C PRO A 186 -15.03 4.06 11.58
N GLY A 187 -15.95 3.43 10.87
CA GLY A 187 -17.40 3.65 10.99
C GLY A 187 -17.96 4.68 10.00
N GLY A 188 -17.16 5.14 9.04
CA GLY A 188 -17.61 5.97 7.92
C GLY A 188 -17.89 7.44 8.24
N ARG A 189 -17.41 7.94 9.39
CA ARG A 189 -17.41 9.38 9.69
C ARG A 189 -16.42 10.09 8.76
N SER A 190 -16.75 11.29 8.31
CA SER A 190 -15.94 12.13 7.44
C SER A 190 -15.97 13.60 7.86
N GLU A 191 -14.93 14.35 7.51
CA GLU A 191 -14.83 15.81 7.65
C GLU A 191 -14.14 16.38 6.41
N TRP A 192 -14.68 17.47 5.85
CA TRP A 192 -14.07 18.18 4.73
C TRP A 192 -12.93 19.11 5.20
N LEU A 193 -11.73 18.96 4.63
CA LEU A 193 -10.54 19.73 5.03
C LEU A 193 -10.21 20.86 4.04
N SER A 194 -10.49 20.69 2.75
CA SER A 194 -10.07 21.61 1.68
C SER A 194 -11.03 22.77 1.44
N HIS A 195 -11.56 23.39 2.50
CA HIS A 195 -12.47 24.53 2.41
C HIS A 195 -12.01 25.75 3.21
N GLY A 196 -12.43 26.93 2.76
CA GLY A 196 -12.31 28.19 3.51
C GLY A 196 -13.43 28.39 4.54
N PRO A 197 -13.31 29.38 5.44
CA PRO A 197 -14.39 29.77 6.36
C PRO A 197 -15.64 30.31 5.64
N VAL A 198 -15.46 30.84 4.43
CA VAL A 198 -16.54 31.10 3.49
C VAL A 198 -16.51 29.95 2.48
N LEU A 199 -17.60 29.19 2.42
CA LEU A 199 -17.68 28.04 1.52
C LEU A 199 -17.50 28.51 0.07
N PRO A 200 -16.63 27.82 -0.71
CA PRO A 200 -16.24 28.27 -2.04
C PRO A 200 -17.42 28.30 -3.02
N ASP A 201 -17.27 29.07 -4.10
CA ASP A 201 -18.15 28.98 -5.26
C ASP A 201 -18.09 27.53 -5.77
N PRO A 202 -19.22 26.81 -5.78
CA PRO A 202 -19.18 25.40 -6.03
C PRO A 202 -18.95 25.07 -7.53
N GLU A 203 -18.74 26.07 -8.40
CA GLU A 203 -18.38 25.86 -9.81
C GLU A 203 -16.90 25.55 -10.07
N TYR A 204 -15.97 25.74 -9.13
CA TYR A 204 -14.53 25.56 -9.35
C TYR A 204 -13.85 25.03 -8.09
N ILE A 205 -13.58 23.72 -7.96
CA ILE A 205 -12.86 23.17 -6.80
C ILE A 205 -11.70 22.29 -7.27
N ASP A 206 -10.46 22.79 -7.10
CA ASP A 206 -9.22 22.13 -7.52
C ASP A 206 -8.31 22.06 -6.29
N SER A 207 -8.43 20.99 -5.50
CA SER A 207 -7.53 20.74 -4.36
C SER A 207 -6.62 19.54 -4.64
N GLY A 208 -5.32 19.76 -4.43
CA GLY A 208 -4.29 18.74 -4.58
C GLY A 208 -3.63 18.42 -3.25
N PHE A 209 -3.65 17.16 -2.82
CA PHE A 209 -2.96 16.75 -1.60
C PHE A 209 -1.45 17.03 -1.69
N SER A 210 -0.89 17.60 -0.62
CA SER A 210 0.51 18.08 -0.59
C SER A 210 1.29 17.63 0.64
N GLY A 211 0.78 16.64 1.39
CA GLY A 211 1.42 16.06 2.58
C GLY A 211 0.63 16.31 3.87
N ALA A 212 0.96 15.59 4.94
CA ALA A 212 0.34 15.73 6.25
C ALA A 212 1.33 15.37 7.38
N SER A 213 1.00 15.73 8.62
CA SER A 213 1.67 15.19 9.81
C SER A 213 1.32 13.70 9.99
N ALA A 214 2.17 12.97 10.71
CA ALA A 214 2.02 11.55 11.02
C ALA A 214 0.70 11.21 11.73
N ASP A 215 0.15 12.14 12.52
CA ASP A 215 -1.15 12.00 13.19
C ASP A 215 -2.33 12.59 12.39
N LEU A 216 -2.07 13.10 11.18
CA LEU A 216 -3.00 13.81 10.31
C LEU A 216 -3.63 15.06 10.94
N SER A 217 -3.10 15.58 12.06
CA SER A 217 -3.60 16.81 12.68
C SER A 217 -3.30 18.05 11.84
N ARG A 218 -2.25 18.00 11.00
CA ARG A 218 -1.89 19.04 10.04
C ARG A 218 -1.92 18.48 8.63
N VAL A 219 -2.72 19.09 7.76
CA VAL A 219 -2.88 18.66 6.37
C VAL A 219 -2.53 19.81 5.44
N PHE A 220 -1.68 19.52 4.46
CA PHE A 220 -1.21 20.48 3.48
C PHE A 220 -1.80 20.17 2.11
N PHE A 221 -2.26 21.20 1.41
CA PHE A 221 -2.87 21.03 0.11
C PHE A 221 -2.73 22.26 -0.78
N GLN A 222 -2.68 22.04 -2.09
CA GLN A 222 -2.68 23.09 -3.08
C GLN A 222 -4.10 23.44 -3.49
N SER A 223 -4.39 24.72 -3.70
CA SER A 223 -5.61 25.15 -4.39
C SER A 223 -5.41 26.43 -5.19
N LYS A 224 -6.10 26.52 -6.33
CA LYS A 224 -6.24 27.78 -7.09
C LYS A 224 -7.27 28.72 -6.47
N GLN A 225 -8.12 28.22 -5.59
CA GLN A 225 -9.12 29.03 -4.91
C GLN A 225 -8.46 29.97 -3.90
N GLN A 226 -9.08 31.13 -3.73
CA GLN A 226 -8.78 32.01 -2.62
C GLN A 226 -9.62 31.57 -1.41
N LEU A 227 -9.01 30.81 -0.50
CA LEU A 227 -9.72 30.28 0.67
C LEU A 227 -9.80 31.28 1.83
N THR A 228 -8.89 32.28 1.88
CA THR A 228 -8.89 33.35 2.89
C THR A 228 -8.67 34.73 2.26
N GLY A 229 -8.96 35.80 3.00
CA GLY A 229 -8.77 37.18 2.55
C GLY A 229 -7.31 37.61 2.36
N GLU A 230 -6.35 36.79 2.79
CA GLU A 230 -4.91 37.11 2.79
C GLU A 230 -4.23 36.88 1.43
N ALA A 231 -4.90 36.19 0.50
CA ALA A 231 -4.33 35.86 -0.81
C ALA A 231 -4.96 36.69 -1.94
N THR A 232 -4.45 37.90 -2.23
CA THR A 232 -4.97 38.69 -3.37
C THR A 232 -4.42 38.18 -4.71
N GLY A 233 -5.22 37.43 -5.49
CA GLY A 233 -4.98 37.13 -6.91
C GLY A 233 -5.28 35.68 -7.36
N PRO A 234 -6.36 35.41 -8.13
CA PRO A 234 -6.83 34.03 -8.38
C PRO A 234 -6.40 33.42 -9.74
N THR A 235 -5.15 32.96 -9.86
CA THR A 235 -4.76 32.05 -10.98
C THR A 235 -3.65 31.02 -10.68
N ALA A 236 -2.87 31.19 -9.61
CA ALA A 236 -1.78 30.27 -9.27
C ALA A 236 -2.20 29.25 -8.20
N GLN A 237 -1.63 28.03 -8.22
CA GLN A 237 -1.85 27.04 -7.16
C GLN A 237 -1.08 27.46 -5.89
N ASN A 238 -1.82 27.97 -4.90
CA ASN A 238 -1.27 28.33 -3.59
C ASN A 238 -1.27 27.11 -2.67
N LEU A 239 -0.34 27.07 -1.74
CA LEU A 239 -0.19 26.00 -0.76
C LEU A 239 -0.83 26.42 0.57
N TRP A 240 -1.66 25.55 1.13
CA TRP A 240 -2.47 25.79 2.33
C TRP A 240 -2.15 24.76 3.42
N GLU A 241 -2.28 25.16 4.68
CA GLU A 241 -2.21 24.32 5.87
C GLU A 241 -3.57 24.35 6.59
N ARG A 242 -4.15 23.17 6.86
CA ARG A 242 -5.28 22.97 7.76
C ARG A 242 -4.79 22.34 9.06
N HIS A 243 -5.13 22.94 10.20
CA HIS A 243 -4.84 22.39 11.55
C HIS A 243 -6.03 22.68 12.47
N GLY A 244 -6.85 21.66 12.73
CA GLY A 244 -8.18 21.85 13.31
C GLY A 244 -9.01 22.83 12.49
N ASP A 245 -9.63 23.81 13.15
CA ASP A 245 -10.41 24.87 12.49
C ASP A 245 -9.56 25.96 11.81
N GLN A 246 -8.24 25.92 11.96
CA GLN A 246 -7.35 26.95 11.44
C GLN A 246 -6.91 26.62 10.02
N LEU A 247 -7.06 27.59 9.12
CA LEU A 247 -6.58 27.53 7.74
C LEU A 247 -5.55 28.65 7.53
N ARG A 248 -4.37 28.32 7.01
CA ARG A 248 -3.27 29.27 6.77
C ARG A 248 -2.68 29.08 5.38
N ILE A 249 -2.17 30.16 4.80
CA ILE A 249 -1.37 30.10 3.58
C ILE A 249 0.11 29.79 3.92
N VAL A 250 0.74 28.92 3.14
CA VAL A 250 2.10 28.42 3.40
C VAL A 250 3.15 29.20 2.62
N ASN A 251 2.85 29.55 1.36
CA ASN A 251 3.83 30.12 0.42
C ASN A 251 4.07 31.63 0.59
N LEU A 252 4.40 32.01 1.82
CA LEU A 252 4.86 33.35 2.18
C LEU A 252 6.39 33.40 2.16
N ASP A 253 6.97 34.51 1.75
CA ASP A 253 8.40 34.79 1.82
C ASP A 253 8.85 35.05 3.28
N GLU A 254 10.12 35.41 3.46
CA GLU A 254 10.69 35.69 4.79
C GLU A 254 10.12 36.97 5.45
N ASN A 255 9.52 37.86 4.66
CA ASN A 255 8.85 39.08 5.15
C ASN A 255 7.37 38.84 5.46
N GLY A 256 6.85 37.64 5.15
CA GLY A 256 5.43 37.30 5.30
C GLY A 256 4.57 37.75 4.11
N GLU A 257 5.18 38.13 2.99
CA GLU A 257 4.48 38.48 1.76
C GLU A 257 4.24 37.25 0.90
N LEU A 258 3.11 37.22 0.18
CA LEU A 258 2.75 36.08 -0.66
C LEU A 258 3.71 35.96 -1.85
N ILE A 259 4.34 34.78 -2.02
CA ILE A 259 5.16 34.49 -3.20
C ILE A 259 4.23 34.21 -4.41
N PRO A 260 4.23 35.05 -5.45
CA PRO A 260 3.36 34.91 -6.61
C PRO A 260 3.85 33.81 -7.55
N GLY A 261 2.93 33.20 -8.30
CA GLY A 261 3.27 32.11 -9.22
C GLY A 261 3.14 30.70 -8.63
N GLY A 262 2.64 30.61 -7.39
CA GLY A 262 2.22 29.37 -6.76
C GLY A 262 3.39 28.57 -6.17
N ALA A 263 3.05 27.64 -5.29
CA ALA A 263 3.99 26.83 -4.55
C ALA A 263 3.59 25.37 -4.56
N ALA A 264 4.57 24.52 -4.30
CA ALA A 264 4.36 23.09 -4.21
C ALA A 264 5.31 22.50 -3.17
N THR A 265 4.84 21.51 -2.43
CA THR A 265 5.66 20.78 -1.46
C THR A 265 6.84 20.10 -2.15
N GLY A 266 7.99 20.02 -1.47
CA GLY A 266 9.19 19.37 -1.98
C GLY A 266 9.66 19.99 -3.29
N ARG A 267 9.92 19.17 -4.31
CA ARG A 267 10.47 19.55 -5.63
C ARG A 267 9.50 20.31 -6.51
N GLY A 268 8.20 20.21 -6.22
CA GLY A 268 7.17 20.94 -6.95
C GLY A 268 6.92 20.47 -8.38
N LEU A 269 7.08 19.18 -8.64
CA LEU A 269 6.82 18.55 -9.94
C LEU A 269 5.38 18.04 -10.11
N ALA A 270 4.55 18.14 -9.08
CA ALA A 270 3.15 17.77 -9.16
C ALA A 270 2.27 19.03 -9.24
N VAL A 271 1.57 19.18 -10.36
CA VAL A 271 0.16 19.58 -10.28
C VAL A 271 -0.45 18.55 -9.32
N GLY A 272 -0.85 18.97 -8.11
CA GLY A 272 -1.28 18.05 -7.05
C GLY A 272 -2.10 16.90 -7.62
N ALA A 273 -1.70 15.66 -7.28
CA ALA A 273 -2.03 14.44 -8.02
C ALA A 273 -3.44 14.50 -8.63
N SER A 274 -3.56 14.73 -9.95
CA SER A 274 -4.87 14.77 -10.59
C SER A 274 -5.53 13.39 -10.46
N PHE A 275 -6.54 13.32 -9.60
CA PHE A 275 -7.07 12.09 -9.04
C PHE A 275 -7.83 11.21 -10.05
N TYR A 276 -8.32 11.79 -11.16
CA TYR A 276 -8.90 10.96 -12.21
C TYR A 276 -8.70 11.50 -13.62
N ALA A 277 -8.40 10.57 -14.53
CA ALA A 277 -8.01 10.78 -15.91
C ALA A 277 -9.02 11.64 -16.72
N GLY A 278 -8.51 12.72 -17.27
CA GLY A 278 -9.18 13.57 -18.27
C GLY A 278 -8.22 14.41 -19.10
N GLY A 279 -6.96 14.58 -18.65
CA GLY A 279 -5.84 14.99 -19.49
C GLY A 279 -5.16 13.79 -20.15
N GLU A 280 -4.46 14.03 -21.26
CA GLU A 280 -3.66 13.05 -22.01
C GLU A 280 -3.00 12.03 -21.07
N TYR A 281 -3.31 10.76 -21.28
CA TYR A 281 -2.75 9.61 -20.59
C TYR A 281 -1.25 9.53 -20.93
N GLN A 282 -0.44 10.35 -20.28
CA GLN A 282 1.01 10.20 -20.26
C GLN A 282 1.27 8.91 -19.48
N GLN A 283 1.60 7.87 -20.24
CA GLN A 283 1.90 6.53 -19.74
C GLN A 283 2.89 6.61 -18.57
N GLY A 284 2.56 6.02 -17.42
CA GLY A 284 3.60 5.60 -16.46
C GLY A 284 3.33 5.81 -14.96
N SER A 285 2.53 6.80 -14.53
CA SER A 285 2.40 7.08 -13.09
C SER A 285 1.07 6.57 -12.49
N ASN A 286 1.16 5.47 -11.74
CA ASN A 286 0.06 4.88 -10.97
C ASN A 286 -0.08 5.50 -9.56
N ALA A 287 0.63 6.60 -9.25
CA ALA A 287 0.61 7.27 -7.95
C ALA A 287 -0.67 8.13 -7.77
N GLN A 288 -1.84 7.50 -7.83
CA GLN A 288 -3.09 8.20 -7.59
C GLN A 288 -3.16 8.64 -6.12
N GLY A 289 -3.00 9.94 -5.89
CA GLY A 289 -3.39 10.62 -4.66
C GLY A 289 -2.41 10.70 -3.50
N HIS A 290 -1.19 10.20 -3.65
CA HIS A 290 -0.14 10.39 -2.65
C HIS A 290 0.69 11.64 -2.94
N ALA A 291 1.22 12.28 -1.89
CA ALA A 291 2.23 13.32 -2.05
C ALA A 291 3.52 12.67 -2.62
N TYR A 292 4.12 13.27 -3.64
CA TYR A 292 5.35 12.77 -4.27
C TYR A 292 6.58 12.91 -3.39
N ASP A 293 6.60 13.95 -2.56
CA ASP A 293 7.71 14.28 -1.67
C ASP A 293 7.20 14.23 -0.21
N GLN A 294 6.97 13.02 0.32
CA GLN A 294 6.33 12.82 1.63
C GLN A 294 7.22 13.30 2.77
N SER A 295 8.55 13.17 2.62
CA SER A 295 9.50 13.63 3.64
C SER A 295 9.59 15.15 3.76
N ALA A 296 8.98 15.90 2.82
CA ALA A 296 9.00 17.36 2.85
C ALA A 296 8.12 17.97 3.97
N VAL A 297 7.25 17.19 4.61
CA VAL A 297 6.51 17.58 5.81
C VAL A 297 7.06 16.80 7.00
N SER A 298 7.41 17.48 8.09
CA SER A 298 7.87 16.80 9.31
C SER A 298 6.75 15.95 9.92
N ALA A 299 7.11 14.91 10.67
CA ALA A 299 6.17 13.98 11.31
C ALA A 299 5.17 14.71 12.22
N ASP A 300 5.54 15.82 12.86
CA ASP A 300 4.64 16.66 13.66
C ASP A 300 3.93 17.76 12.85
N GLY A 301 4.20 17.85 11.55
CA GLY A 301 3.71 18.85 10.60
C GLY A 301 4.14 20.28 10.89
N ARG A 302 5.10 20.51 11.78
CA ARG A 302 5.56 21.86 12.16
C ARG A 302 6.52 22.46 11.14
N VAL A 303 7.19 21.65 10.35
CA VAL A 303 8.10 22.07 9.28
C VAL A 303 7.58 21.54 7.95
N ILE A 304 7.43 22.43 6.98
CA ILE A 304 7.18 22.05 5.59
C ILE A 304 8.22 22.68 4.67
N PHE A 305 8.83 21.86 3.83
CA PHE A 305 9.73 22.27 2.76
C PHE A 305 8.94 22.40 1.45
N PHE A 306 9.02 23.56 0.80
CA PHE A 306 8.27 23.84 -0.42
C PHE A 306 9.10 24.62 -1.43
N THR A 307 8.77 24.46 -2.71
CA THR A 307 9.38 25.22 -3.79
C THR A 307 8.44 26.30 -4.30
N ALA A 308 8.99 27.50 -4.53
CA ALA A 308 8.28 28.65 -5.08
C ALA A 308 9.24 29.52 -5.94
N PRO A 309 8.75 30.27 -6.94
CA PRO A 309 9.60 31.14 -7.74
C PRO A 309 10.10 32.34 -6.93
N LEU A 310 11.32 32.80 -7.20
CA LEU A 310 11.88 34.03 -6.62
C LEU A 310 11.52 35.18 -7.57
N GLU A 311 10.36 35.81 -7.42
CA GLU A 311 9.75 36.83 -8.31
C GLU A 311 10.64 37.49 -9.41
N PRO A 312 10.16 37.68 -10.66
CA PRO A 312 8.84 37.38 -11.22
C PRO A 312 8.71 35.94 -11.77
N LYS A 313 7.53 35.57 -12.31
CA LYS A 313 7.12 34.20 -12.75
C LYS A 313 8.09 33.40 -13.64
N THR A 314 9.17 34.01 -14.13
CA THR A 314 10.21 33.40 -14.96
C THR A 314 11.47 32.99 -14.20
N ALA A 315 11.55 33.33 -12.90
CA ALA A 315 12.71 33.02 -12.08
C ALA A 315 12.79 31.53 -11.73
N PRO A 316 14.00 30.99 -11.51
CA PRO A 316 14.18 29.62 -11.06
C PRO A 316 13.44 29.41 -9.73
N ARG A 317 12.73 28.28 -9.61
CA ARG A 317 12.09 27.90 -8.34
C ARG A 317 13.18 27.68 -7.28
N GLN A 318 12.92 28.20 -6.11
CA GLN A 318 13.79 28.11 -4.94
C GLN A 318 13.16 27.25 -3.86
N LEU A 319 13.99 26.70 -2.98
CA LEU A 319 13.56 25.86 -1.87
C LEU A 319 13.42 26.71 -0.60
N TYR A 320 12.26 26.60 0.05
CA TYR A 320 11.92 27.30 1.28
C TYR A 320 11.53 26.29 2.37
N ALA A 321 11.63 26.71 3.62
CA ALA A 321 11.06 26.02 4.77
C ALA A 321 10.07 26.96 5.48
N ARG A 322 8.85 26.48 5.77
CA ARG A 322 7.91 27.16 6.66
C ARG A 322 7.92 26.45 8.01
N LEU A 323 8.26 27.19 9.05
CA LEU A 323 8.42 26.72 10.43
C LEU A 323 7.25 27.22 11.27
N ASP A 324 6.60 26.29 11.98
CA ASP A 324 5.49 26.54 12.91
C ASP A 324 4.34 27.35 12.30
N GLY A 325 4.16 27.27 10.98
CA GLY A 325 3.18 28.07 10.23
C GLY A 325 3.42 29.59 10.28
N SER A 326 4.54 30.07 10.82
CA SER A 326 4.76 31.51 11.12
C SER A 326 6.03 32.11 10.53
N ARG A 327 7.12 31.33 10.42
CA ARG A 327 8.42 31.80 9.91
C ARG A 327 8.78 31.09 8.62
N THR A 328 9.12 31.84 7.57
CA THR A 328 9.72 31.26 6.35
C THR A 328 11.23 31.46 6.35
N VAL A 329 11.97 30.50 5.79
CA VAL A 329 13.39 30.58 5.50
C VAL A 329 13.65 30.20 4.05
N LEU A 330 14.43 30.99 3.30
CA LEU A 330 14.95 30.60 1.99
C LEU A 330 16.14 29.63 2.16
N VAL A 331 15.86 28.34 2.06
CA VAL A 331 16.82 27.24 2.28
C VAL A 331 17.92 27.25 1.23
N SER A 332 17.57 27.44 -0.04
CA SER A 332 18.52 27.43 -1.15
C SER A 332 19.35 28.72 -1.26
N ARG A 333 19.30 29.63 -0.29
CA ARG A 333 20.05 30.89 -0.35
C ARG A 333 21.55 30.64 -0.55
N CYS A 334 22.10 31.25 -1.59
CA CYS A 334 23.53 31.31 -1.86
C CYS A 334 24.27 31.97 -0.67
N ARG A 335 25.30 31.30 -0.13
CA ARG A 335 26.14 31.82 0.97
C ARG A 335 27.49 32.36 0.47
N VAL A 336 27.81 32.19 -0.82
CA VAL A 336 29.02 32.71 -1.47
C VAL A 336 28.72 33.89 -2.39
N GLY A 337 28.44 35.06 -1.81
CA GLY A 337 28.16 36.27 -2.60
C GLY A 337 26.99 36.07 -3.57
N THR A 338 27.20 36.36 -4.86
CA THR A 338 26.19 36.15 -5.92
C THR A 338 26.48 34.86 -6.69
N CYS A 339 25.60 33.86 -6.54
CA CYS A 339 25.51 32.73 -7.46
C CYS A 339 25.14 33.23 -8.88
N SER A 340 25.57 32.54 -9.93
CA SER A 340 25.24 32.87 -11.32
C SER A 340 23.72 32.83 -11.55
N GLY A 341 23.15 33.93 -12.07
CA GLY A 341 21.70 34.11 -12.26
C GLY A 341 21.09 35.01 -11.17
N GLU A 342 21.09 36.34 -11.36
CA GLU A 342 20.38 37.36 -10.54
C GLU A 342 20.25 37.11 -9.01
N GLY A 343 21.24 36.48 -8.35
CA GLY A 343 21.17 36.20 -6.91
C GLY A 343 20.33 34.99 -6.48
N ALA A 344 19.89 34.13 -7.42
CA ALA A 344 19.13 32.91 -7.14
C ALA A 344 19.82 31.67 -7.76
N PRO A 345 20.00 30.58 -6.99
CA PRO A 345 20.55 29.34 -7.52
C PRO A 345 19.73 28.74 -8.66
N GLU A 346 20.42 28.12 -9.60
CA GLU A 346 19.79 27.27 -10.61
C GLU A 346 19.58 25.85 -10.07
N GLY A 347 18.40 25.28 -10.38
CA GLY A 347 18.07 23.88 -10.10
C GLY A 347 18.05 23.49 -8.62
N ALA A 348 17.68 24.41 -7.72
CA ALA A 348 17.45 24.07 -6.30
C ALA A 348 16.29 23.08 -6.19
N MET A 349 16.60 21.84 -5.85
CA MET A 349 15.68 20.72 -5.94
C MET A 349 15.74 19.87 -4.68
N PHE A 350 14.63 19.79 -3.98
CA PHE A 350 14.47 18.95 -2.80
C PHE A 350 14.85 17.49 -3.10
N LEU A 351 15.52 16.81 -2.15
CA LEU A 351 15.79 15.37 -2.24
C LEU A 351 15.03 14.63 -1.15
N PHE A 352 15.33 14.92 0.13
CA PHE A 352 14.59 14.42 1.28
C PHE A 352 14.80 15.34 2.49
N ALA A 353 13.97 15.23 3.52
CA ALA A 353 14.23 15.85 4.81
C ALA A 353 14.14 14.83 5.96
N ARG A 354 14.77 15.15 7.09
CA ARG A 354 14.68 14.34 8.31
C ARG A 354 13.22 14.34 8.80
N PRO A 355 12.69 13.22 9.35
CA PRO A 355 11.31 13.16 9.82
C PRO A 355 10.96 14.20 10.90
N ASP A 356 11.93 14.62 11.71
CA ASP A 356 11.75 15.68 12.71
C ASP A 356 11.78 17.12 12.12
N GLY A 357 11.95 17.26 10.81
CA GLY A 357 12.04 18.53 10.11
C GLY A 357 13.32 19.32 10.38
N SER A 358 14.29 18.76 11.10
CA SER A 358 15.44 19.53 11.58
C SER A 358 16.55 19.70 10.54
N ALA A 359 16.52 18.95 9.42
CA ALA A 359 17.35 19.22 8.26
C ALA A 359 16.70 18.78 6.95
N VAL A 360 17.08 19.46 5.86
CA VAL A 360 16.71 19.09 4.49
C VAL A 360 17.96 18.90 3.64
N THR A 361 17.95 17.84 2.84
CA THR A 361 18.96 17.56 1.82
C THR A 361 18.38 17.89 0.46
N PHE A 362 19.14 18.61 -0.36
CA PHE A 362 18.68 19.07 -1.67
C PHE A 362 19.84 19.19 -2.65
N TYR A 363 19.53 19.13 -3.93
CA TYR A 363 20.47 19.34 -5.02
C TYR A 363 20.45 20.80 -5.49
N SER A 364 21.58 21.31 -5.96
CA SER A 364 21.65 22.55 -6.75
C SER A 364 22.74 22.46 -7.81
N HIS A 365 22.48 23.01 -9.00
CA HIS A 365 23.50 23.21 -10.04
C HIS A 365 24.48 24.34 -9.69
N SER A 366 24.15 25.19 -8.72
CA SER A 366 25.01 26.30 -8.31
C SER A 366 25.88 25.91 -7.10
N PRO A 367 27.12 26.40 -7.02
CA PRO A 367 27.93 26.34 -5.81
C PRO A 367 27.37 27.28 -4.74
N LEU A 368 26.72 26.75 -3.70
CA LEU A 368 26.03 27.57 -2.68
C LEU A 368 26.92 27.97 -1.50
N THR A 369 28.04 27.27 -1.29
CA THR A 369 28.95 27.45 -0.14
C THR A 369 30.39 27.55 -0.60
N GLU A 370 31.26 28.11 0.24
CA GLU A 370 32.68 28.20 -0.07
C GLU A 370 33.28 26.79 -0.15
N GLY A 371 34.05 26.53 -1.21
CA GLY A 371 34.64 25.20 -1.46
C GLY A 371 33.68 24.14 -2.00
N ALA A 372 32.42 24.50 -2.32
CA ALA A 372 31.54 23.61 -3.09
C ALA A 372 32.08 23.38 -4.51
N ASP A 373 31.69 22.26 -5.10
CA ASP A 373 32.04 21.94 -6.48
C ASP A 373 31.48 23.01 -7.45
N PRO A 374 32.27 23.50 -8.43
CA PRO A 374 31.82 24.50 -9.39
C PRO A 374 30.56 24.12 -10.19
N GLU A 375 30.30 22.83 -10.38
CA GLU A 375 29.11 22.30 -11.06
C GLU A 375 27.92 22.05 -10.11
N GLY A 376 28.09 22.39 -8.83
CA GLY A 376 27.09 22.15 -7.79
C GLY A 376 27.10 20.71 -7.28
N GLY A 377 25.99 20.29 -6.67
CA GLY A 377 25.88 18.98 -6.04
C GLY A 377 24.84 18.93 -4.95
N ILE A 378 25.09 18.08 -3.95
CA ILE A 378 24.19 17.82 -2.83
C ILE A 378 24.56 18.71 -1.65
N TYR A 379 23.55 19.35 -1.07
CA TYR A 379 23.65 20.19 0.10
C TYR A 379 22.74 19.70 1.21
N ARG A 380 23.12 19.99 2.45
CA ARG A 380 22.26 19.85 3.62
C ARG A 380 22.11 21.19 4.30
N TYR A 381 20.87 21.55 4.60
CA TYR A 381 20.53 22.70 5.42
C TYR A 381 20.02 22.22 6.78
N ASP A 382 20.70 22.62 7.86
CA ASP A 382 20.24 22.41 9.24
C ASP A 382 19.39 23.61 9.69
N VAL A 383 18.15 23.32 10.07
CA VAL A 383 17.11 24.34 10.32
C VAL A 383 17.39 25.14 11.58
N ALA A 384 17.82 24.47 12.65
CA ALA A 384 18.07 25.12 13.94
C ALA A 384 19.37 25.93 13.91
N ALA A 385 20.41 25.39 13.29
CA ALA A 385 21.72 26.04 13.19
C ALA A 385 21.83 27.09 12.07
N ASP A 386 20.82 27.21 11.20
CA ASP A 386 20.86 28.02 9.96
C ASP A 386 22.15 27.79 9.16
N THR A 387 22.57 26.52 9.06
CA THR A 387 23.85 26.14 8.46
C THR A 387 23.61 25.38 7.18
N LEU A 388 24.19 25.87 6.08
CA LEU A 388 24.20 25.20 4.79
C LEU A 388 25.57 24.54 4.58
N SER A 389 25.59 23.24 4.31
CA SER A 389 26.81 22.45 4.09
C SER A 389 26.75 21.74 2.74
N PHE A 390 27.83 21.85 1.96
CA PHE A 390 28.05 20.98 0.80
C PHE A 390 28.42 19.57 1.26
N LEU A 391 27.76 18.55 0.71
CA LEU A 391 28.01 17.15 1.04
C LEU A 391 28.88 16.47 0.01
N ALA A 392 28.42 16.40 -1.24
CA ALA A 392 29.09 15.67 -2.31
C ALA A 392 28.75 16.26 -3.69
N PRO A 393 29.68 16.18 -4.66
CA PRO A 393 29.37 16.48 -6.05
C PRO A 393 28.39 15.43 -6.59
N LEU A 394 27.49 15.87 -7.47
CA LEU A 394 26.56 14.99 -8.17
C LEU A 394 26.45 15.45 -9.61
N ASP A 395 27.06 14.68 -10.52
CA ASP A 395 26.95 14.94 -11.95
C ASP A 395 25.57 14.54 -12.51
N LEU A 396 25.27 14.97 -13.73
CA LEU A 396 23.99 14.69 -14.40
C LEU A 396 23.73 13.20 -14.69
N ASN A 397 24.76 12.35 -14.63
CA ASN A 397 24.66 10.89 -14.82
C ASN A 397 24.62 10.14 -13.49
N SER A 398 24.48 10.87 -12.38
CA SER A 398 24.48 10.36 -11.02
C SER A 398 23.15 10.67 -10.33
N GLY A 399 22.79 9.87 -9.34
CA GLY A 399 21.53 10.01 -8.61
C GLY A 399 21.67 9.62 -7.15
N VAL A 400 20.77 10.12 -6.31
CA VAL A 400 20.64 9.67 -4.92
C VAL A 400 19.68 8.50 -4.88
N LEU A 401 20.14 7.37 -4.37
CA LEU A 401 19.39 6.12 -4.31
C LEU A 401 18.66 5.97 -2.98
N ALA A 402 19.36 6.24 -1.89
CA ALA A 402 18.86 6.11 -0.53
C ALA A 402 19.58 7.06 0.43
N ALA A 403 19.00 7.29 1.59
CA ALA A 403 19.63 8.00 2.69
C ALA A 403 19.18 7.42 4.02
N SER A 404 20.05 7.43 5.03
CA SER A 404 19.64 7.10 6.40
C SER A 404 18.66 8.16 6.92
N GLU A 405 17.78 7.77 7.84
CA GLU A 405 16.78 8.66 8.44
C GLU A 405 17.39 9.94 9.05
N ASP A 406 18.58 9.83 9.64
CA ASP A 406 19.34 10.96 10.20
C ASP A 406 20.11 11.79 9.14
N GLY A 407 20.11 11.34 7.88
CA GLY A 407 20.84 11.93 6.76
C GLY A 407 22.36 11.93 6.90
N SER A 408 22.92 11.05 7.74
CA SER A 408 24.38 10.90 7.91
C SER A 408 25.02 9.95 6.89
N TYR A 409 24.22 9.10 6.26
CA TYR A 409 24.59 8.25 5.13
C TYR A 409 23.73 8.60 3.92
N ILE A 410 24.36 8.77 2.76
CA ILE A 410 23.66 9.00 1.49
C ILE A 410 24.24 8.06 0.43
N TYR A 411 23.41 7.20 -0.14
CA TYR A 411 23.78 6.26 -1.18
C TYR A 411 23.59 6.88 -2.56
N LEU A 412 24.63 6.80 -3.37
CA LEU A 412 24.72 7.46 -4.66
C LEU A 412 24.93 6.42 -5.75
N CYS A 413 24.26 6.60 -6.87
CA CYS A 413 24.70 6.04 -8.14
C CYS A 413 25.63 7.03 -8.81
N ARG A 414 26.86 6.63 -9.14
CA ARG A 414 27.86 7.47 -9.80
C ARG A 414 28.15 6.97 -11.20
N GLY A 415 28.17 7.88 -12.18
CA GLY A 415 28.48 7.58 -13.57
C GLY A 415 27.60 6.49 -14.20
N GLY A 416 26.45 6.21 -13.59
CA GLY A 416 25.51 5.18 -13.99
C GLY A 416 25.84 3.73 -13.70
N SER A 417 26.98 3.43 -13.05
CA SER A 417 27.39 2.04 -12.83
C SER A 417 28.18 1.79 -11.55
N GLU A 418 28.26 2.77 -10.65
CA GLU A 418 28.97 2.64 -9.38
C GLU A 418 28.02 3.01 -8.24
N LEU A 419 27.75 2.04 -7.36
CA LEU A 419 27.14 2.32 -6.06
C LEU A 419 28.23 2.89 -5.14
N ALA A 420 27.96 4.04 -4.55
CA ALA A 420 28.82 4.70 -3.57
C ALA A 420 28.01 5.15 -2.35
N VAL A 421 28.70 5.41 -1.24
CA VAL A 421 28.09 5.94 -0.02
C VAL A 421 28.86 7.18 0.44
N TYR A 422 28.14 8.26 0.70
CA TYR A 422 28.65 9.42 1.40
C TYR A 422 28.50 9.23 2.91
N HIS A 423 29.59 9.36 3.63
CA HIS A 423 29.61 9.41 5.10
C HIS A 423 30.86 10.15 5.60
N GLY A 424 30.71 10.89 6.70
CA GLY A 424 31.84 11.57 7.35
C GLY A 424 32.58 12.58 6.47
N GLY A 425 31.89 13.21 5.51
CA GLY A 425 32.49 14.18 4.58
C GLY A 425 33.22 13.55 3.39
N THR A 426 33.12 12.23 3.19
CA THR A 426 33.77 11.52 2.08
C THR A 426 32.77 10.64 1.33
N VAL A 427 32.95 10.51 0.03
CA VAL A 427 32.24 9.54 -0.80
C VAL A 427 33.15 8.32 -0.98
N GLN A 428 32.66 7.15 -0.61
CA GLN A 428 33.38 5.88 -0.68
C GLN A 428 32.70 4.97 -1.71
N PRO A 429 33.45 4.35 -2.64
CA PRO A 429 32.88 3.38 -3.55
C PRO A 429 32.44 2.13 -2.77
N VAL A 430 31.28 1.59 -3.11
CA VAL A 430 30.75 0.35 -2.55
C VAL A 430 30.96 -0.78 -3.54
N ALA A 431 30.39 -0.67 -4.74
CA ALA A 431 30.47 -1.72 -5.76
C ALA A 431 30.19 -1.19 -7.17
N SER A 432 30.85 -1.78 -8.17
CA SER A 432 30.51 -1.61 -9.59
C SER A 432 29.23 -2.39 -9.91
N ILE A 433 28.10 -1.68 -9.89
CA ILE A 433 26.76 -2.22 -10.14
C ILE A 433 26.07 -1.26 -11.10
N PRO A 434 25.57 -1.73 -12.28
CA PRO A 434 24.79 -0.90 -13.18
C PRO A 434 23.65 -0.25 -12.41
N CYS A 435 23.75 1.07 -12.21
CA CYS A 435 22.85 1.83 -11.38
C CYS A 435 22.10 2.90 -12.17
N THR A 436 22.14 2.84 -13.51
CA THR A 436 21.34 3.66 -14.42
C THR A 436 20.36 2.80 -15.21
N ALA A 437 19.22 3.38 -15.60
CA ALA A 437 18.29 2.73 -16.51
C ALA A 437 18.95 2.45 -17.87
N ALA A 438 19.17 1.18 -18.22
CA ALA A 438 19.65 0.78 -19.54
C ALA A 438 18.49 0.80 -20.56
N ASN A 439 18.74 1.37 -21.75
CA ASN A 439 17.85 1.22 -22.92
C ASN A 439 17.97 -0.20 -23.49
N TYR A 440 16.86 -0.95 -23.60
CA TYR A 440 16.84 -2.27 -24.23
C TYR A 440 16.60 -2.19 -25.77
N PRO A 441 17.14 -3.13 -26.59
CA PRO A 441 17.00 -3.11 -28.06
C PRO A 441 15.59 -3.43 -28.61
N GLU A 442 14.64 -3.84 -27.77
CA GLU A 442 13.29 -4.29 -28.19
C GLU A 442 12.19 -3.24 -27.99
N GLY A 443 12.55 -1.98 -27.74
CA GLY A 443 11.58 -0.88 -27.59
C GLY A 443 10.75 -0.94 -26.30
N ARG A 444 11.24 -1.68 -25.28
CA ARG A 444 10.73 -1.63 -23.90
C ARG A 444 11.79 -1.01 -22.99
N THR A 445 11.40 0.00 -22.24
CA THR A 445 12.21 0.67 -21.21
C THR A 445 12.07 -0.12 -19.90
N GLU A 446 13.12 -0.77 -19.41
CA GLU A 446 13.11 -1.38 -18.07
C GLU A 446 14.43 -1.06 -17.34
N PRO A 447 14.41 -0.52 -16.10
CA PRO A 447 15.61 -0.13 -15.36
C PRO A 447 16.35 -1.30 -14.73
N VAL A 448 17.69 -1.23 -14.72
CA VAL A 448 18.59 -2.04 -13.88
C VAL A 448 19.14 -1.12 -12.77
N ALA A 449 19.06 -1.62 -11.53
CA ALA A 449 19.14 -0.96 -10.23
C ALA A 449 17.96 -0.09 -9.77
N ALA A 450 17.76 -0.17 -8.46
CA ALA A 450 16.79 0.57 -7.66
C ALA A 450 15.34 0.23 -8.00
N ARG A 451 14.91 -0.96 -7.56
CA ARG A 451 13.50 -1.26 -7.30
C ARG A 451 13.30 -1.64 -5.83
N PRO A 452 12.88 -0.70 -4.97
CA PRO A 452 11.92 -0.96 -3.93
C PRO A 452 10.54 -0.64 -4.51
N GLY A 453 9.61 -1.60 -4.51
CA GLY A 453 8.20 -1.26 -4.63
C GLY A 453 7.78 -0.65 -5.95
N THR A 454 7.61 -1.50 -6.97
CA THR A 454 7.11 -1.23 -8.32
C THR A 454 6.36 0.09 -8.58
N SER A 455 7.13 1.17 -8.66
CA SER A 455 7.17 2.10 -9.79
C SER A 455 8.34 3.06 -9.59
N VAL A 456 9.55 2.54 -9.37
CA VAL A 456 10.74 3.32 -9.70
C VAL A 456 11.02 3.05 -11.18
N GLU A 457 10.18 3.68 -11.99
CA GLU A 457 10.48 4.00 -13.37
C GLU A 457 11.87 4.66 -13.32
N GLY A 458 12.90 3.94 -13.76
CA GLY A 458 14.29 4.38 -13.90
C GLY A 458 15.01 4.77 -12.62
N VAL A 459 16.32 4.50 -12.57
CA VAL A 459 17.20 5.57 -12.09
C VAL A 459 16.99 6.73 -13.04
N LYS A 460 16.08 7.58 -12.61
CA LYS A 460 15.83 8.84 -13.25
C LYS A 460 16.79 9.82 -12.59
N SER A 461 17.27 10.75 -13.40
CA SER A 461 17.87 12.01 -12.98
C SER A 461 17.37 12.48 -11.60
N PRO A 462 18.17 13.24 -10.81
CA PRO A 462 17.76 13.80 -9.51
C PRO A 462 16.38 14.52 -9.51
N THR A 463 15.80 14.73 -10.69
CA THR A 463 14.48 15.24 -11.01
C THR A 463 13.24 14.33 -10.83
N LEU A 464 13.27 13.03 -10.44
CA LEU A 464 12.03 12.21 -10.56
C LEU A 464 11.71 11.12 -9.47
N GLY A 465 12.14 11.27 -8.22
CA GLY A 465 11.69 10.43 -7.07
C GLY A 465 12.46 10.68 -5.76
N GLU A 466 11.81 10.63 -4.59
CA GLU A 466 12.54 10.78 -3.30
C GLU A 466 13.48 9.57 -3.12
N PRO A 467 14.66 9.74 -2.51
CA PRO A 467 15.51 8.61 -2.19
C PRO A 467 14.84 7.73 -1.14
N VAL A 468 15.14 6.43 -1.15
CA VAL A 468 14.67 5.51 -0.11
C VAL A 468 15.23 5.94 1.23
N VAL A 469 14.37 6.13 2.23
CA VAL A 469 14.82 6.39 3.60
C VAL A 469 15.07 5.05 4.30
N THR A 470 16.31 4.79 4.67
CA THR A 470 16.73 3.59 5.39
C THR A 470 16.65 3.87 6.90
N PRO A 471 16.07 2.96 7.70
CA PRO A 471 15.93 3.20 9.13
C PRO A 471 17.27 3.08 9.88
N ASP A 472 18.25 2.41 9.30
CA ASP A 472 19.61 2.29 9.79
C ASP A 472 20.62 2.91 8.81
N ALA A 473 21.90 2.77 9.13
CA ALA A 473 23.00 3.13 8.24
C ALA A 473 23.25 2.09 7.13
N GLY A 474 22.35 1.12 6.92
CA GLY A 474 22.47 0.09 5.90
C GLY A 474 21.64 0.42 4.67
N TYR A 475 21.89 -0.27 3.57
CA TYR A 475 21.09 -0.12 2.35
C TYR A 475 20.70 -1.46 1.76
N LEU A 476 19.39 -1.72 1.73
CA LEU A 476 18.77 -2.88 1.13
C LEU A 476 18.31 -2.54 -0.30
N PHE A 477 18.74 -3.31 -1.29
CA PHE A 477 18.46 -3.04 -2.71
C PHE A 477 18.45 -4.29 -3.57
N VAL A 478 18.02 -4.15 -4.83
CA VAL A 478 17.93 -5.25 -5.81
C VAL A 478 18.78 -4.93 -7.04
N THR A 479 19.50 -5.91 -7.57
CA THR A 479 20.24 -5.79 -8.85
C THR A 479 20.21 -7.09 -9.66
N ALA A 480 20.14 -6.96 -10.99
CA ALA A 480 20.24 -8.05 -11.97
C ALA A 480 21.66 -8.20 -12.59
N GLY A 481 22.59 -7.30 -12.25
CA GLY A 481 24.02 -7.47 -12.49
C GLY A 481 24.73 -7.64 -11.15
N GLY A 482 25.33 -8.82 -10.92
CA GLY A 482 26.09 -9.09 -9.69
C GLY A 482 27.28 -8.12 -9.52
N PRO A 483 27.69 -7.81 -8.27
CA PRO A 483 28.77 -6.86 -8.00
C PRO A 483 30.15 -7.45 -8.38
N ALA A 484 30.82 -6.84 -9.36
CA ALA A 484 32.03 -7.40 -9.95
C ALA A 484 33.33 -7.25 -9.11
N GLU A 485 33.39 -6.30 -8.16
CA GLU A 485 34.68 -5.90 -7.53
C GLU A 485 34.90 -6.35 -6.08
N MET A 486 33.94 -7.04 -5.44
CA MET A 486 34.06 -7.45 -4.02
C MET A 486 34.34 -8.93 -3.76
N GLY A 487 34.86 -9.68 -4.75
CA GLY A 487 35.36 -11.04 -4.53
C GLY A 487 34.30 -12.12 -4.26
N ASN A 488 33.01 -11.75 -4.33
CA ASN A 488 31.85 -12.65 -4.35
C ASN A 488 31.19 -12.55 -5.73
N GLU A 489 31.82 -13.12 -6.76
CA GLU A 489 31.20 -13.30 -8.08
C GLU A 489 30.11 -14.39 -7.99
N TYR A 490 29.08 -14.15 -7.18
CA TYR A 490 27.88 -14.99 -7.24
C TYR A 490 27.32 -14.89 -8.65
N ARG A 491 27.13 -16.05 -9.28
CA ARG A 491 26.63 -16.14 -10.64
C ARG A 491 25.12 -15.97 -10.62
N ASN A 492 24.67 -14.73 -10.69
CA ASN A 492 23.25 -14.43 -10.76
C ASN A 492 22.64 -14.74 -12.14
N GLU A 493 23.43 -15.05 -13.17
CA GLU A 493 22.94 -15.45 -14.52
C GLU A 493 21.93 -14.45 -15.13
N GLY A 494 22.03 -13.17 -14.77
CA GLY A 494 21.09 -12.13 -15.19
C GLY A 494 19.79 -12.04 -14.39
N HIS A 495 19.61 -12.88 -13.35
CA HIS A 495 18.51 -12.82 -12.41
C HIS A 495 18.71 -11.70 -11.37
N ALA A 496 17.58 -11.13 -10.96
CA ALA A 496 17.54 -10.11 -9.91
C ALA A 496 17.78 -10.75 -8.54
N GLU A 497 18.64 -10.13 -7.73
CA GLU A 497 19.00 -10.58 -6.38
C GLU A 497 18.92 -9.40 -5.40
N VAL A 498 18.57 -9.72 -4.15
CA VAL A 498 18.46 -8.81 -3.02
C VAL A 498 19.80 -8.74 -2.29
N TYR A 499 20.32 -7.54 -2.11
CA TYR A 499 21.56 -7.26 -1.40
C TYR A 499 21.32 -6.27 -0.26
N TYR A 500 22.10 -6.44 0.80
CA TYR A 500 22.16 -5.49 1.91
C TYR A 500 23.61 -5.07 2.17
N TYR A 501 23.86 -3.76 2.04
CA TYR A 501 25.14 -3.16 2.37
C TYR A 501 25.13 -2.66 3.82
N GLU A 502 26.03 -3.21 4.63
CA GLU A 502 26.26 -2.80 6.00
C GLU A 502 27.38 -1.74 6.04
N ALA A 503 27.01 -0.48 6.25
CA ALA A 503 28.00 0.61 6.23
C ALA A 503 29.00 0.54 7.39
N ALA A 504 28.58 0.04 8.56
CA ALA A 504 29.44 -0.06 9.75
C ALA A 504 30.68 -0.96 9.51
N THR A 505 30.53 -2.01 8.70
CA THR A 505 31.60 -2.96 8.38
C THR A 505 32.04 -2.87 6.91
N ALA A 506 31.50 -1.92 6.15
CA ALA A 506 31.67 -1.79 4.70
C ALA A 506 31.51 -3.13 3.97
N THR A 507 30.48 -3.90 4.31
CA THR A 507 30.28 -5.25 3.79
C THR A 507 28.99 -5.34 2.97
N LEU A 508 29.08 -5.89 1.76
CA LEU A 508 27.93 -6.20 0.92
C LEU A 508 27.53 -7.67 1.07
N ASN A 509 26.30 -7.91 1.49
CA ASN A 509 25.75 -9.26 1.69
C ASN A 509 24.68 -9.53 0.64
N CYS A 510 24.72 -10.70 0.01
CA CYS A 510 23.63 -11.15 -0.86
C CYS A 510 22.63 -11.94 -0.01
N LEU A 511 21.42 -11.40 0.17
CA LEU A 511 20.42 -11.98 1.06
C LEU A 511 19.62 -13.10 0.40
N SER A 512 19.43 -13.02 -0.92
CA SER A 512 18.67 -14.01 -1.70
C SER A 512 19.54 -14.97 -2.52
N CYS A 513 20.87 -14.87 -2.41
CA CYS A 513 21.75 -15.82 -3.08
C CYS A 513 21.51 -17.24 -2.55
N ARG A 514 21.50 -18.20 -3.48
CA ARG A 514 21.30 -19.60 -3.14
C ARG A 514 22.30 -20.10 -2.08
N PRO A 515 21.85 -20.79 -1.01
CA PRO A 515 22.74 -21.24 0.05
C PRO A 515 23.85 -22.20 -0.38
N ASP A 516 23.67 -22.89 -1.50
CA ASP A 516 24.63 -23.83 -2.09
C ASP A 516 25.66 -23.18 -3.02
N ASP A 517 25.64 -21.85 -3.17
CA ASP A 517 26.50 -21.08 -4.08
C ASP A 517 26.35 -21.50 -5.57
N ALA A 518 25.28 -22.23 -5.89
CA ALA A 518 24.92 -22.52 -7.27
C ALA A 518 24.32 -21.26 -7.93
N PRO A 519 24.41 -21.15 -9.28
CA PRO A 519 23.86 -20.00 -9.97
C PRO A 519 22.36 -19.83 -9.74
N ALA A 520 21.90 -18.58 -9.72
CA ALA A 520 20.48 -18.26 -9.62
C ALA A 520 19.70 -18.86 -10.81
N ARG A 521 18.46 -19.25 -10.56
CA ARG A 521 17.52 -19.81 -11.55
C ARG A 521 16.27 -18.96 -11.68
N ALA A 522 15.96 -18.16 -10.66
CA ALA A 522 14.80 -17.28 -10.61
C ALA A 522 15.15 -15.93 -9.98
N ASN A 523 14.21 -14.99 -10.05
CA ASN A 523 14.42 -13.62 -9.56
C ASN A 523 13.95 -13.45 -8.11
N SER A 524 14.62 -12.55 -7.40
CA SER A 524 14.26 -12.07 -6.07
C SER A 524 14.04 -10.56 -6.06
N TYR A 525 13.09 -10.11 -5.25
CA TYR A 525 12.65 -8.71 -5.20
C TYR A 525 12.28 -8.30 -3.78
N LEU A 526 12.21 -6.99 -3.51
CA LEU A 526 11.68 -6.50 -2.24
C LEU A 526 10.15 -6.65 -2.15
N ASN A 527 9.46 -6.76 -3.28
CA ASN A 527 8.02 -6.98 -3.38
C ASN A 527 7.65 -7.48 -4.79
N GLU A 528 6.37 -7.74 -5.01
CA GLU A 528 5.82 -8.33 -6.23
C GLU A 528 6.28 -7.62 -7.52
N THR A 529 6.43 -8.38 -8.60
CA THR A 529 6.68 -7.85 -9.94
C THR A 529 5.40 -7.56 -10.73
N VAL A 530 5.26 -6.33 -11.23
CA VAL A 530 4.30 -5.89 -12.28
C VAL A 530 4.41 -6.70 -13.59
N GLN A 531 5.38 -7.61 -13.72
CA GLN A 531 5.66 -8.30 -14.98
C GLN A 531 4.88 -9.61 -15.19
N ARG A 532 4.21 -10.19 -14.19
CA ARG A 532 3.35 -11.36 -14.43
C ARG A 532 1.95 -10.99 -14.93
N ARG A 533 1.91 -10.31 -16.10
CA ARG A 533 0.70 -10.17 -16.96
C ARG A 533 0.12 -11.51 -17.46
N GLN A 534 0.64 -12.66 -17.00
CA GLN A 534 0.17 -14.00 -17.33
C GLN A 534 -0.68 -14.65 -16.22
N GLN A 535 -0.55 -14.24 -14.95
CA GLN A 535 -1.49 -14.63 -13.90
C GLN A 535 -2.68 -13.66 -13.91
N SER A 536 -3.89 -14.20 -13.91
CA SER A 536 -5.10 -13.40 -14.18
C SER A 536 -5.50 -12.49 -13.01
N TRP A 537 -5.09 -12.83 -11.78
CA TRP A 537 -5.44 -12.12 -10.55
C TRP A 537 -4.48 -10.94 -10.25
N ALA A 538 -3.18 -11.08 -10.54
CA ALA A 538 -2.15 -10.01 -10.44
C ALA A 538 -2.39 -8.82 -11.41
N LYS A 539 -3.43 -8.88 -12.25
CA LYS A 539 -3.92 -7.74 -13.06
C LYS A 539 -4.87 -6.83 -12.29
N ILE A 540 -5.40 -7.30 -11.16
CA ILE A 540 -6.42 -6.65 -10.33
C ILE A 540 -5.85 -6.30 -8.95
N TYR A 541 -4.97 -7.17 -8.42
CA TYR A 541 -4.19 -6.92 -7.21
C TYR A 541 -2.89 -6.18 -7.55
N SER A 542 -2.56 -5.12 -6.83
CA SER A 542 -1.25 -4.46 -6.93
C SER A 542 -0.92 -3.82 -5.57
N PRO A 543 0.03 -4.37 -4.81
CA PRO A 543 0.46 -3.78 -3.54
C PRO A 543 1.08 -2.38 -3.71
N LEU A 544 1.30 -1.95 -4.96
CA LEU A 544 2.14 -0.81 -5.32
C LEU A 544 1.33 0.32 -5.99
N ASN A 545 0.00 0.14 -6.08
CA ASN A 545 -0.93 1.18 -6.49
C ASN A 545 -1.22 2.20 -5.38
N ALA A 546 -0.82 1.93 -4.14
CA ALA A 546 -1.11 2.75 -2.97
C ALA A 546 0.02 3.70 -2.53
N GLY A 547 1.07 3.92 -3.34
CA GLY A 547 2.13 4.89 -3.04
C GLY A 547 2.88 4.72 -1.71
N VAL A 548 2.70 3.59 -1.01
CA VAL A 548 3.37 3.24 0.26
C VAL A 548 4.41 2.18 -0.04
N THR A 549 5.66 2.46 0.36
CA THR A 549 6.75 1.48 0.24
C THR A 549 6.69 0.53 1.43
N PRO A 550 6.53 -0.78 1.22
CA PRO A 550 6.57 -1.76 2.31
C PRO A 550 7.87 -1.65 3.11
N ARG A 551 7.80 -1.84 4.43
CA ARG A 551 8.99 -1.88 5.28
C ARG A 551 9.70 -3.22 5.11
N ASN A 552 10.72 -3.26 4.26
CA ASN A 552 11.53 -4.45 4.02
C ASN A 552 12.70 -4.64 5.01
N LEU A 553 12.98 -3.66 5.86
CA LEU A 553 14.10 -3.70 6.80
C LEU A 553 13.64 -3.22 8.19
N SER A 554 13.97 -3.97 9.24
CA SER A 554 13.74 -3.57 10.63
C SER A 554 14.56 -2.34 10.99
N VAL A 555 14.11 -1.60 12.01
CA VAL A 555 14.72 -0.34 12.43
C VAL A 555 16.18 -0.49 12.87
N ASP A 556 16.52 -1.65 13.39
CA ASP A 556 17.87 -2.00 13.82
C ASP A 556 18.74 -2.61 12.70
N GLY A 557 18.18 -2.78 11.49
CA GLY A 557 18.87 -3.38 10.36
C GLY A 557 19.20 -4.86 10.51
N ASN A 558 18.60 -5.56 11.48
CA ASN A 558 18.91 -6.96 11.77
C ASN A 558 17.98 -7.95 11.08
N ARG A 559 16.81 -7.50 10.60
CA ARG A 559 15.85 -8.34 9.87
C ARG A 559 15.50 -7.69 8.54
N ALA A 560 15.60 -8.46 7.47
CA ALA A 560 15.18 -8.03 6.15
C ALA A 560 14.14 -9.01 5.58
N PHE A 561 13.16 -8.47 4.89
CA PHE A 561 12.06 -9.22 4.29
C PHE A 561 12.06 -9.01 2.79
N PHE A 562 11.84 -10.06 2.03
CA PHE A 562 11.84 -9.99 0.57
C PHE A 562 11.03 -11.14 -0.01
N VAL A 563 10.79 -11.10 -1.32
CA VAL A 563 10.16 -12.19 -2.05
C VAL A 563 11.15 -12.84 -3.01
N SER A 564 11.04 -14.15 -3.19
CA SER A 564 11.84 -14.90 -4.17
C SER A 564 11.01 -15.98 -4.82
N GLU A 565 11.24 -16.21 -6.12
CA GLU A 565 10.76 -17.39 -6.85
C GLU A 565 11.75 -18.57 -6.76
N GLU A 566 12.91 -18.36 -6.12
CA GLU A 566 13.92 -19.38 -5.93
C GLU A 566 13.66 -20.12 -4.62
N GLU A 567 13.79 -21.46 -4.66
CA GLU A 567 13.73 -22.31 -3.47
C GLU A 567 14.99 -22.12 -2.60
N LEU A 568 14.99 -21.08 -1.76
CA LEU A 568 16.17 -20.72 -0.96
C LEU A 568 16.27 -21.53 0.34
N VAL A 569 15.20 -22.19 0.77
CA VAL A 569 15.20 -23.06 1.94
C VAL A 569 14.50 -24.39 1.61
N PRO A 570 14.87 -25.52 2.26
CA PRO A 570 14.28 -26.82 1.93
C PRO A 570 12.77 -26.97 2.12
N ALA A 571 12.14 -26.02 2.83
CA ALA A 571 10.69 -25.99 3.02
C ALA A 571 9.95 -25.39 1.80
N ASP A 572 10.63 -24.59 0.99
CA ASP A 572 10.08 -24.10 -0.28
C ASP A 572 10.30 -25.14 -1.38
N HIS A 573 9.21 -25.53 -2.04
CA HIS A 573 9.19 -26.56 -3.08
C HIS A 573 8.03 -26.38 -4.08
N ASN A 574 7.52 -25.16 -4.22
CA ASN A 574 6.32 -24.86 -5.02
C ASN A 574 6.62 -24.12 -6.34
N GLU A 575 7.90 -23.83 -6.63
CA GLU A 575 8.38 -23.05 -7.79
C GLU A 575 7.61 -21.72 -8.01
N SER A 576 7.05 -21.16 -6.93
CA SER A 576 6.23 -19.95 -6.91
C SER A 576 6.92 -18.88 -6.08
N GLN A 577 6.40 -17.64 -6.15
CA GLN A 577 6.95 -16.57 -5.34
C GLN A 577 6.57 -16.77 -3.87
N ASP A 578 7.56 -16.76 -2.98
CA ASP A 578 7.37 -16.87 -1.54
C ASP A 578 8.01 -15.71 -0.78
N VAL A 579 7.54 -15.49 0.45
CA VAL A 579 8.03 -14.43 1.34
C VAL A 579 9.08 -15.01 2.27
N TYR A 580 10.22 -14.35 2.33
CA TYR A 580 11.40 -14.75 3.09
C TYR A 580 11.79 -13.72 4.15
N GLU A 581 12.36 -14.20 5.25
CA GLU A 581 13.02 -13.41 6.29
C GLU A 581 14.51 -13.78 6.36
N TRP A 582 15.36 -12.76 6.28
CA TRP A 582 16.79 -12.83 6.63
C TRP A 582 17.01 -12.21 8.00
N GLU A 583 17.70 -12.92 8.88
CA GLU A 583 18.14 -12.41 10.19
C GLU A 583 19.68 -12.37 10.27
N ARG A 584 20.24 -11.23 10.71
CA ARG A 584 21.68 -11.04 10.84
C ARG A 584 22.27 -12.03 11.85
N ALA A 585 23.40 -12.65 11.52
CA ALA A 585 24.08 -13.53 12.46
C ALA A 585 24.56 -12.77 13.72
N GLY A 586 24.20 -13.31 14.89
CA GLY A 586 24.44 -12.70 16.19
C GLY A 586 23.29 -11.83 16.69
N SER A 587 22.23 -11.66 15.89
CA SER A 587 20.96 -11.06 16.30
C SER A 587 19.88 -12.13 16.47
N GLY A 588 18.91 -11.86 17.35
CA GLY A 588 17.81 -12.76 17.71
C GLY A 588 18.22 -14.23 17.89
N SER A 589 17.66 -15.13 17.08
CA SER A 589 17.95 -16.57 17.17
C SER A 589 19.03 -17.03 16.17
N CYS A 590 19.46 -16.15 15.27
CA CYS A 590 20.47 -16.47 14.28
C CYS A 590 21.91 -16.51 14.83
N THR A 591 22.56 -17.67 14.67
CA THR A 591 23.97 -17.87 14.98
C THR A 591 24.67 -18.52 13.80
N ARG A 592 26.01 -18.47 13.74
CA ARG A 592 26.78 -19.19 12.71
C ARG A 592 26.65 -20.71 12.76
N SER A 593 26.12 -21.24 13.87
CA SER A 593 25.83 -22.66 14.05
C SER A 593 24.37 -23.03 13.73
N SER A 594 23.52 -22.05 13.45
CA SER A 594 22.12 -22.28 13.11
C SER A 594 22.04 -23.03 11.77
N ALA A 595 21.12 -24.00 11.66
CA ALA A 595 20.93 -24.75 10.42
C ALA A 595 20.51 -23.85 9.24
N ALA A 596 19.82 -22.76 9.54
CA ALA A 596 19.38 -21.74 8.59
C ALA A 596 20.52 -20.77 8.18
N TYR A 597 21.70 -20.83 8.80
CA TYR A 597 22.78 -19.89 8.52
C TYR A 597 23.37 -20.09 7.11
N VAL A 598 23.37 -19.03 6.32
CA VAL A 598 23.95 -18.97 4.98
C VAL A 598 25.23 -18.14 5.02
N GLY A 599 26.35 -18.76 4.63
CA GLY A 599 27.67 -18.11 4.66
C GLY A 599 27.75 -16.87 3.77
N ALA A 600 27.20 -16.94 2.55
CA ALA A 600 27.19 -15.84 1.59
C ALA A 600 26.37 -14.63 2.08
N SER A 601 25.26 -14.89 2.78
CA SER A 601 24.38 -13.86 3.35
C SER A 601 24.79 -13.39 4.74
N ARG A 602 25.77 -14.06 5.37
CA ARG A 602 26.24 -13.81 6.75
C ARG A 602 25.09 -13.73 7.77
N GLY A 603 24.03 -14.50 7.55
CA GLY A 603 22.80 -14.49 8.34
C GLY A 603 21.97 -15.75 8.10
N CYS A 604 20.84 -15.84 8.78
CA CYS A 604 19.94 -16.97 8.72
C CYS A 604 18.79 -16.65 7.78
N LEU A 605 18.45 -17.60 6.91
CA LEU A 605 17.35 -17.46 5.98
C LEU A 605 16.20 -18.39 6.38
N SER A 606 14.99 -17.86 6.40
CA SER A 606 13.78 -18.59 6.75
C SER A 606 12.61 -18.17 5.88
N LEU A 607 11.63 -19.06 5.75
CA LEU A 607 10.38 -18.80 5.06
C LEU A 607 9.39 -18.13 6.01
N ILE A 608 8.65 -17.13 5.51
CA ILE A 608 7.50 -16.53 6.18
C ILE A 608 6.19 -17.07 5.61
N SER A 609 6.09 -17.28 4.30
CA SER A 609 4.95 -17.95 3.68
C SER A 609 5.04 -19.47 3.82
N ALA A 610 4.07 -20.21 3.27
CA ALA A 610 4.01 -21.66 3.43
C ALA A 610 5.00 -22.44 2.55
N GLY A 611 5.48 -21.90 1.43
CA GLY A 611 6.35 -22.63 0.48
C GLY A 611 5.62 -23.73 -0.29
N GLU A 612 4.29 -23.67 -0.27
CA GLU A 612 3.36 -24.65 -0.84
C GLU A 612 2.24 -23.91 -1.59
N GLY A 613 1.55 -24.61 -2.49
CA GLY A 613 0.46 -24.05 -3.31
C GLY A 613 0.89 -23.75 -4.74
N THR A 614 -0.08 -23.36 -5.59
CA THR A 614 0.19 -23.05 -7.01
C THR A 614 0.18 -21.55 -7.29
N GLU A 615 -0.23 -20.74 -6.31
CA GLU A 615 -0.24 -19.28 -6.38
C GLU A 615 0.78 -18.78 -5.36
N GLY A 616 1.59 -17.79 -5.74
CA GLY A 616 2.60 -17.23 -4.85
C GLY A 616 2.02 -16.39 -3.72
N ALA A 617 2.85 -16.08 -2.73
CA ALA A 617 2.56 -15.12 -1.67
C ALA A 617 3.12 -13.74 -2.03
N VAL A 618 2.47 -12.69 -1.52
CA VAL A 618 2.86 -11.30 -1.71
C VAL A 618 3.26 -10.69 -0.37
N PHE A 619 4.46 -10.09 -0.31
CA PHE A 619 4.90 -9.33 0.85
C PHE A 619 4.23 -7.95 0.89
N GLU A 620 3.52 -7.64 1.98
CA GLU A 620 2.79 -6.38 2.16
C GLU A 620 3.53 -5.39 3.07
N GLY A 621 4.34 -5.89 4.00
CA GLY A 621 5.16 -5.06 4.89
C GLY A 621 5.42 -5.71 6.25
N ALA A 622 6.17 -5.02 7.10
CA ALA A 622 6.49 -5.48 8.45
C ALA A 622 6.41 -4.33 9.48
N SER A 623 6.25 -4.68 10.75
CA SER A 623 6.41 -3.74 11.87
C SER A 623 7.84 -3.20 11.94
N GLU A 624 8.05 -2.07 12.64
CA GLU A 624 9.37 -1.44 12.80
C GLU A 624 10.44 -2.39 13.33
N ASP A 625 10.09 -3.26 14.26
CA ASP A 625 10.98 -4.27 14.83
C ASP A 625 11.03 -5.59 14.05
N GLY A 626 10.22 -5.73 12.99
CA GLY A 626 10.11 -6.94 12.18
C GLY A 626 9.40 -8.11 12.88
N ARG A 627 8.77 -7.93 14.04
CA ARG A 627 8.06 -9.01 14.76
C ARG A 627 6.71 -9.38 14.16
N ASN A 628 6.11 -8.49 13.39
CA ASN A 628 4.86 -8.72 12.65
C ASN A 628 5.17 -8.60 11.17
N VAL A 629 4.79 -9.60 10.37
CA VAL A 629 5.11 -9.66 8.94
C VAL A 629 3.83 -9.93 8.18
N PHE A 630 3.37 -8.93 7.44
CA PHE A 630 2.12 -8.96 6.72
C PHE A 630 2.35 -9.43 5.30
N PHE A 631 1.56 -10.42 4.89
CA PHE A 631 1.62 -10.98 3.55
C PHE A 631 0.24 -11.48 3.10
N ALA A 632 0.01 -11.47 1.79
CA ALA A 632 -1.22 -11.95 1.18
C ALA A 632 -0.99 -13.29 0.46
N THR A 633 -1.93 -14.22 0.58
CA THR A 633 -1.90 -15.51 -0.12
C THR A 633 -3.29 -16.08 -0.36
N PHE A 634 -3.44 -16.95 -1.37
CA PHE A 634 -4.65 -17.74 -1.61
C PHE A 634 -4.69 -19.03 -0.76
N SER A 635 -3.57 -19.39 -0.13
CA SER A 635 -3.48 -20.56 0.73
C SER A 635 -4.13 -20.27 2.10
N SER A 636 -5.02 -21.15 2.54
CA SER A 636 -5.58 -21.08 3.89
C SER A 636 -4.56 -21.55 4.94
N LEU A 637 -4.05 -20.62 5.75
CA LEU A 637 -2.96 -20.91 6.71
C LEU A 637 -3.43 -21.10 8.16
N VAL A 638 -4.71 -20.86 8.44
CA VAL A 638 -5.34 -21.13 9.74
C VAL A 638 -6.59 -22.00 9.55
N PRO A 639 -6.95 -22.88 10.51
CA PRO A 639 -8.10 -23.78 10.39
C PRO A 639 -9.45 -23.14 10.06
N THR A 640 -9.69 -21.90 10.47
CA THR A 640 -10.94 -21.19 10.17
C THR A 640 -10.99 -20.59 8.76
N ALA A 641 -9.85 -20.45 8.08
CA ALA A 641 -9.81 -20.01 6.69
C ALA A 641 -10.24 -21.18 5.81
N THR A 642 -11.41 -21.06 5.18
CA THR A 642 -11.97 -22.09 4.28
C THR A 642 -12.24 -21.56 2.87
N GLY A 643 -11.88 -20.30 2.61
CA GLY A 643 -12.05 -19.63 1.34
C GLY A 643 -11.00 -20.04 0.31
N SER A 644 -11.16 -19.50 -0.90
CA SER A 644 -10.14 -19.55 -1.96
C SER A 644 -9.82 -18.16 -2.49
N GLU A 645 -10.20 -17.14 -1.73
CA GLU A 645 -9.94 -15.73 -1.98
C GLU A 645 -8.52 -15.36 -1.53
N LEU A 646 -8.00 -14.25 -2.05
CA LEU A 646 -6.74 -13.69 -1.56
C LEU A 646 -6.99 -13.10 -0.15
N GLU A 647 -6.30 -13.65 0.84
CA GLU A 647 -6.45 -13.31 2.26
C GLU A 647 -5.17 -12.65 2.79
N LEU A 648 -5.32 -11.74 3.76
CA LEU A 648 -4.22 -11.05 4.43
C LEU A 648 -3.87 -11.75 5.76
N TYR A 649 -2.60 -12.07 5.95
CA TYR A 649 -2.07 -12.72 7.14
C TYR A 649 -0.99 -11.87 7.82
N ASP A 650 -0.83 -12.05 9.13
CA ASP A 650 0.31 -11.61 9.93
C ASP A 650 1.06 -12.84 10.47
N ALA A 651 2.35 -12.99 10.12
CA ALA A 651 3.25 -13.95 10.73
C ALA A 651 3.90 -13.35 11.99
N ARG A 652 3.16 -13.39 13.10
CA ARG A 652 3.52 -12.71 14.35
C ARG A 652 4.39 -13.57 15.27
N VAL A 653 5.51 -13.01 15.74
CA VAL A 653 6.38 -13.60 16.78
C VAL A 653 5.60 -13.80 18.09
N GLU A 654 5.61 -15.03 18.63
CA GLU A 654 4.81 -15.43 19.80
C GLU A 654 3.29 -15.19 19.63
N GLY A 655 2.81 -15.10 18.39
CA GLY A 655 1.42 -14.81 18.05
C GLY A 655 0.52 -16.04 17.97
N GLY A 656 -0.57 -15.89 17.21
CA GLY A 656 -1.55 -16.94 16.96
C GLY A 656 -2.79 -16.75 17.82
N LEU A 657 -3.94 -17.06 17.23
CA LEU A 657 -5.24 -16.77 17.82
C LEU A 657 -6.06 -18.03 18.05
N ALA A 658 -6.48 -18.26 19.29
CA ALA A 658 -7.30 -19.41 19.65
C ALA A 658 -8.59 -19.51 18.80
N ALA A 659 -9.23 -18.36 18.52
CA ALA A 659 -10.43 -18.27 17.71
C ALA A 659 -10.24 -18.77 16.27
N GLN A 660 -9.02 -18.65 15.72
CA GLN A 660 -8.69 -19.05 14.35
C GLN A 660 -8.19 -20.50 14.26
N GLN A 661 -7.85 -21.08 15.40
CA GLN A 661 -7.35 -22.45 15.54
C GLN A 661 -8.47 -23.44 15.91
N ALA A 662 -9.66 -22.93 16.22
CA ALA A 662 -10.85 -23.74 16.39
C ALA A 662 -11.18 -24.43 15.05
N GLN A 663 -11.04 -25.76 15.02
CA GLN A 663 -11.54 -26.56 13.90
C GLN A 663 -13.04 -26.28 13.74
N PRO A 664 -13.54 -26.00 12.51
CA PRO A 664 -14.97 -25.99 12.29
C PRO A 664 -15.54 -27.34 12.80
N PRO A 665 -16.69 -27.34 13.49
CA PRO A 665 -17.24 -28.58 14.03
C PRO A 665 -17.31 -29.58 12.89
N SER A 666 -16.63 -30.72 13.05
CA SER A 666 -16.54 -31.77 12.05
C SER A 666 -17.92 -31.96 11.44
N SER A 667 -18.04 -31.77 10.13
CA SER A 667 -19.26 -32.16 9.41
C SER A 667 -19.58 -33.59 9.85
N CYS A 668 -20.79 -33.79 10.38
CA CYS A 668 -21.19 -35.05 11.00
C CYS A 668 -20.72 -36.23 10.13
N GLY A 669 -19.87 -37.09 10.68
CA GLY A 669 -19.22 -38.19 9.94
C GLY A 669 -20.19 -39.21 9.34
N ASP A 670 -21.48 -39.07 9.66
CA ASP A 670 -22.60 -39.82 9.14
C ASP A 670 -23.92 -39.04 9.36
N GLU A 671 -24.87 -39.17 8.43
CA GLU A 671 -26.19 -38.52 8.46
C GLU A 671 -27.00 -38.82 9.75
N LEU A 672 -26.62 -39.87 10.50
CA LEU A 672 -27.26 -40.29 11.74
C LEU A 672 -26.89 -39.45 12.97
N THR A 673 -25.68 -38.90 13.05
CA THR A 673 -25.23 -38.14 14.24
C THR A 673 -25.70 -36.68 14.25
N CYS A 674 -26.06 -36.12 13.09
CA CYS A 674 -26.64 -34.77 12.96
C CYS A 674 -28.15 -34.70 13.25
N ARG A 675 -28.84 -35.83 13.38
CA ARG A 675 -30.19 -35.86 13.96
C ARG A 675 -30.04 -36.06 15.46
N GLY A 676 -30.03 -34.95 16.21
CA GLY A 676 -30.18 -35.03 17.66
C GLY A 676 -31.34 -35.97 18.02
N GLN A 677 -31.16 -36.79 19.07
CA GLN A 677 -32.25 -37.59 19.61
C GLN A 677 -33.48 -36.69 19.74
N ALA A 678 -34.62 -37.13 19.21
CA ALA A 678 -35.85 -36.36 19.27
C ALA A 678 -36.13 -35.96 20.72
N GLY A 679 -35.77 -34.72 21.06
CA GLY A 679 -36.09 -34.14 22.35
C GLY A 679 -37.60 -34.15 22.47
N VAL A 680 -38.11 -34.64 23.60
CA VAL A 680 -39.53 -34.56 23.93
C VAL A 680 -39.94 -33.10 23.77
N ALA A 681 -40.89 -32.84 22.87
CA ALA A 681 -41.40 -31.50 22.61
C ALA A 681 -41.79 -30.85 23.95
N PRO A 682 -41.32 -29.64 24.26
CA PRO A 682 -41.79 -28.92 25.43
C PRO A 682 -43.31 -28.75 25.30
N ALA A 683 -44.05 -28.98 26.39
CA ALA A 683 -45.48 -28.69 26.40
C ALA A 683 -45.67 -27.23 25.98
N ALA A 684 -46.48 -27.02 24.93
CA ALA A 684 -46.73 -25.71 24.37
C ALA A 684 -47.21 -24.75 25.48
N ALA A 685 -46.45 -23.69 25.72
CA ALA A 685 -46.93 -22.56 26.50
C ALA A 685 -48.10 -21.95 25.73
N THR A 686 -49.26 -21.82 26.39
CA THR A 686 -50.43 -21.12 25.85
C THR A 686 -50.05 -19.68 25.51
N THR A 687 -50.22 -19.31 24.25
CA THR A 687 -49.98 -17.95 23.74
C THR A 687 -51.02 -16.97 24.28
N ALA A 688 -50.54 -15.78 24.69
CA ALA A 688 -51.34 -14.68 25.25
C ALA A 688 -52.26 -13.97 24.24
N SER A 689 -52.51 -14.54 23.07
CA SER A 689 -53.41 -13.97 22.04
C SER A 689 -54.87 -14.41 22.18
N ALA A 690 -55.21 -15.27 23.15
CA ALA A 690 -56.57 -15.75 23.36
C ALA A 690 -57.56 -14.70 23.93
N GLN A 691 -57.11 -13.49 24.27
CA GLN A 691 -57.97 -12.41 24.82
C GLN A 691 -58.11 -11.17 23.93
N TYR A 692 -57.58 -11.18 22.70
CA TYR A 692 -57.77 -10.03 21.80
C TYR A 692 -59.01 -10.19 20.90
N SER A 693 -60.02 -9.37 21.14
CA SER A 693 -61.17 -9.17 20.23
C SER A 693 -61.03 -7.82 19.54
N GLY A 694 -60.51 -7.84 18.31
CA GLY A 694 -60.50 -6.67 17.41
C GLY A 694 -61.72 -6.69 16.47
N PRO A 695 -62.17 -5.54 15.96
CA PRO A 695 -63.28 -5.46 15.01
C PRO A 695 -62.94 -6.25 13.73
N GLY A 696 -63.85 -7.14 13.33
CA GLY A 696 -63.64 -8.10 12.24
C GLY A 696 -63.23 -7.48 10.90
N ASN A 697 -62.55 -8.30 10.09
CA ASN A 697 -61.97 -7.90 8.80
C ASN A 697 -62.99 -7.23 7.87
N PRO A 698 -62.66 -6.09 7.24
CA PRO A 698 -63.50 -5.51 6.19
C PRO A 698 -63.62 -6.49 5.02
N ARG A 699 -64.83 -6.54 4.43
CA ARG A 699 -65.14 -7.39 3.28
C ARG A 699 -64.12 -7.18 2.16
N ARG A 700 -63.55 -8.29 1.65
CA ARG A 700 -62.65 -8.29 0.49
C ARG A 700 -63.32 -7.58 -0.68
N HIS A 701 -62.69 -6.51 -1.19
CA HIS A 701 -63.04 -5.97 -2.50
C HIS A 701 -62.67 -7.00 -3.57
N ALA A 702 -63.62 -7.32 -4.43
CA ALA A 702 -63.45 -8.25 -5.54
C ALA A 702 -62.20 -7.90 -6.36
N ALA A 703 -61.35 -8.89 -6.61
CA ALA A 703 -60.21 -8.79 -7.52
C ALA A 703 -60.71 -8.37 -8.91
N GLY A 704 -60.60 -7.08 -9.22
CA GLY A 704 -60.91 -6.56 -10.55
C GLY A 704 -59.84 -7.03 -11.52
N ASN A 705 -60.19 -7.99 -12.38
CA ASN A 705 -59.34 -8.58 -13.43
C ASN A 705 -58.30 -7.57 -13.99
N CYS A 706 -57.03 -7.65 -13.57
CA CYS A 706 -55.98 -6.71 -13.96
C CYS A 706 -55.81 -6.62 -15.50
N ALA A 707 -56.13 -7.71 -16.20
CA ALA A 707 -56.18 -7.77 -17.67
C ALA A 707 -57.22 -6.81 -18.30
N SER A 708 -58.31 -6.48 -17.60
CA SER A 708 -59.31 -5.51 -18.05
C SER A 708 -58.78 -4.07 -17.98
N LEU A 709 -58.04 -3.74 -16.92
CA LEU A 709 -57.40 -2.43 -16.73
C LEU A 709 -56.32 -2.18 -17.79
N GLN A 710 -55.50 -3.19 -18.09
CA GLN A 710 -54.48 -3.08 -19.15
C GLN A 710 -55.10 -2.90 -20.55
N ARG A 711 -56.19 -3.62 -20.87
CA ARG A 711 -56.92 -3.42 -22.14
C ARG A 711 -57.50 -2.01 -22.24
N ARG A 712 -58.09 -1.50 -21.16
CA ARG A 712 -58.64 -0.14 -21.11
C ARG A 712 -57.55 0.93 -21.23
N LEU A 713 -56.40 0.75 -20.59
CA LEU A 713 -55.24 1.63 -20.72
C LEU A 713 -54.77 1.73 -22.18
N LYS A 714 -54.63 0.60 -22.87
CA LYS A 714 -54.21 0.56 -24.28
C LYS A 714 -55.21 1.30 -25.17
N ALA A 715 -56.52 1.11 -24.94
CA ALA A 715 -57.56 1.81 -25.68
C ALA A 715 -57.53 3.33 -25.50
N ILE A 716 -57.39 3.81 -24.26
CA ILE A 716 -57.34 5.26 -23.96
C ILE A 716 -56.07 5.90 -24.55
N ARG A 717 -54.91 5.23 -24.50
CA ARG A 717 -53.67 5.71 -25.14
C ARG A 717 -53.84 5.83 -26.66
N ALA A 718 -54.51 4.88 -27.30
CA ALA A 718 -54.80 4.94 -28.73
C ALA A 718 -55.74 6.13 -29.07
N GLN A 719 -56.75 6.38 -28.23
CA GLN A 719 -57.64 7.54 -28.40
C GLN A 719 -56.91 8.87 -28.23
N ALA A 720 -55.98 8.99 -27.27
CA ALA A 720 -55.17 10.19 -27.09
C ALA A 720 -54.32 10.48 -28.35
N LYS A 721 -53.64 9.46 -28.89
CA LYS A 721 -52.87 9.59 -30.13
C LYS A 721 -53.74 10.00 -31.33
N ARG A 722 -54.95 9.43 -31.46
CA ARG A 722 -55.90 9.81 -32.52
C ARG A 722 -56.35 11.27 -32.38
N ALA A 723 -56.67 11.72 -31.18
CA ALA A 723 -57.04 13.12 -30.92
C ALA A 723 -55.88 14.09 -31.24
N GLN A 724 -54.64 13.72 -30.91
CA GLN A 724 -53.47 14.50 -31.28
C GLN A 724 -53.26 14.56 -32.81
N GLY A 725 -53.45 13.43 -33.51
CA GLY A 725 -53.41 13.40 -34.98
C GLY A 725 -54.50 14.28 -35.62
N GLN A 726 -55.71 14.29 -35.05
CA GLN A 726 -56.80 15.17 -35.48
C GLN A 726 -56.48 16.64 -35.24
N ALA A 727 -55.81 16.99 -34.14
CA ALA A 727 -55.36 18.36 -33.90
C ALA A 727 -54.33 18.82 -34.94
N ILE A 728 -53.35 17.98 -35.25
CA ILE A 728 -52.33 18.28 -36.26
C ILE A 728 -52.98 18.48 -37.64
N ARG A 729 -53.93 17.60 -38.02
CA ARG A 729 -54.70 17.76 -39.28
C ARG A 729 -55.53 19.05 -39.28
N ALA A 730 -56.20 19.38 -38.17
CA ALA A 730 -56.96 20.62 -38.06
C ALA A 730 -56.08 21.88 -38.19
N ARG A 731 -54.84 21.86 -37.64
CA ARG A 731 -53.87 22.95 -37.84
C ARG A 731 -53.45 23.09 -39.29
N ARG A 732 -53.22 21.98 -40.01
CA ARG A 732 -52.88 21.99 -41.44
C ARG A 732 -53.99 22.57 -42.33
N HIS A 733 -55.25 22.49 -41.89
CA HIS A 733 -56.39 23.11 -42.57
C HIS A 733 -56.77 24.48 -41.98
N HIS A 734 -55.88 25.13 -41.22
CA HIS A 734 -56.09 26.44 -40.59
C HIS A 734 -57.33 26.54 -39.66
N GLN A 735 -57.80 25.41 -39.12
CA GLN A 735 -58.93 25.35 -38.19
C GLN A 735 -58.45 25.40 -36.73
N GLU A 736 -57.97 26.56 -36.28
CA GLU A 736 -57.30 26.70 -34.98
C GLU A 736 -58.16 26.32 -33.77
N GLY A 737 -59.45 26.71 -33.76
CA GLY A 737 -60.36 26.40 -32.65
C GLY A 737 -60.51 24.89 -32.44
N LYS A 738 -60.67 24.14 -33.54
CA LYS A 738 -60.77 22.67 -33.53
C LYS A 738 -59.46 22.01 -33.14
N ALA A 739 -58.32 22.57 -33.58
CA ALA A 739 -57.01 22.09 -33.19
C ALA A 739 -56.78 22.19 -31.67
N LYS A 740 -57.05 23.37 -31.08
CA LYS A 740 -56.92 23.61 -29.63
C LYS A 740 -57.87 22.70 -28.84
N GLN A 741 -59.10 22.49 -29.32
CA GLN A 741 -60.06 21.56 -28.69
C GLN A 741 -59.54 20.13 -28.67
N MET A 742 -59.00 19.62 -29.79
CA MET A 742 -58.49 18.25 -29.88
C MET A 742 -57.19 18.05 -29.09
N GLU A 743 -56.34 19.07 -28.96
CA GLU A 743 -55.17 19.04 -28.08
C GLU A 743 -55.54 18.93 -26.61
N ARG A 744 -56.52 19.75 -26.16
CA ARG A 744 -57.04 19.65 -24.80
C ARG A 744 -57.60 18.26 -24.52
N ARG A 745 -58.37 17.70 -25.46
CA ARG A 745 -58.90 16.34 -25.36
C ARG A 745 -57.80 15.28 -25.29
N SER A 746 -56.75 15.41 -26.12
CA SER A 746 -55.60 14.51 -26.09
C SER A 746 -54.90 14.54 -24.71
N ARG A 747 -54.63 15.74 -24.17
CA ARG A 747 -54.00 15.90 -22.85
C ARG A 747 -54.83 15.30 -21.72
N GLN A 748 -56.16 15.49 -21.74
CA GLN A 748 -57.06 14.89 -20.75
C GLN A 748 -57.05 13.35 -20.82
N LEU A 749 -57.06 12.78 -22.03
CA LEU A 749 -56.97 11.34 -22.23
C LEU A 749 -55.61 10.78 -21.80
N ALA A 750 -54.51 11.51 -22.04
CA ALA A 750 -53.18 11.13 -21.59
C ALA A 750 -53.07 11.13 -20.05
N ALA A 751 -53.63 12.14 -19.38
CA ALA A 751 -53.68 12.18 -17.92
C ALA A 751 -54.52 11.03 -17.35
N HIS A 752 -55.65 10.69 -18.00
CA HIS A 752 -56.47 9.53 -17.61
C HIS A 752 -55.70 8.21 -17.80
N ALA A 753 -54.97 8.05 -18.92
CA ALA A 753 -54.09 6.90 -19.12
C ALA A 753 -53.01 6.80 -18.03
N GLY A 754 -52.45 7.92 -17.57
CA GLY A 754 -51.49 7.95 -16.47
C GLY A 754 -52.06 7.40 -15.15
N ARG A 755 -53.31 7.76 -14.82
CA ARG A 755 -54.00 7.23 -13.63
C ARG A 755 -54.28 5.73 -13.75
N LEU A 756 -54.77 5.27 -14.91
CA LEU A 756 -55.01 3.85 -15.17
C LEU A 756 -53.72 3.02 -15.14
N ALA A 757 -52.59 3.58 -15.59
CA ALA A 757 -51.30 2.90 -15.52
C ALA A 757 -50.82 2.68 -14.07
N ARG A 758 -51.04 3.66 -13.18
CA ARG A 758 -50.74 3.51 -11.74
C ARG A 758 -51.61 2.44 -11.10
N GLN A 759 -52.91 2.45 -11.39
CA GLN A 759 -53.85 1.43 -10.91
C GLN A 759 -53.49 0.02 -11.42
N ALA A 760 -53.12 -0.12 -12.69
CA ALA A 760 -52.68 -1.40 -13.24
C ALA A 760 -51.37 -1.91 -12.59
N LYS A 761 -50.43 -1.01 -12.26
CA LYS A 761 -49.18 -1.36 -11.55
C LYS A 761 -49.45 -1.81 -10.11
N GLN A 762 -50.36 -1.14 -9.42
CA GLN A 762 -50.81 -1.55 -8.07
C GLN A 762 -51.53 -2.90 -8.10
N CYS A 763 -52.37 -3.14 -9.10
CA CYS A 763 -53.03 -4.44 -9.32
C CYS A 763 -52.02 -5.58 -9.52
N ALA A 764 -51.02 -5.38 -10.39
CA ALA A 764 -49.98 -6.38 -10.68
C ALA A 764 -49.05 -6.67 -9.50
N ASN A 765 -48.79 -5.67 -8.64
CA ASN A 765 -48.00 -5.86 -7.43
C ASN A 765 -48.79 -6.58 -6.32
N GLY A 766 -50.13 -6.42 -6.29
CA GLY A 766 -51.02 -7.15 -5.39
C GLY A 766 -51.11 -8.65 -5.68
N ASP A 767 -51.13 -9.05 -6.96
CA ASP A 767 -51.14 -10.48 -7.35
C ASP A 767 -49.79 -11.17 -7.07
N ARG A 768 -48.66 -10.45 -7.10
CA ARG A 768 -47.32 -11.02 -6.79
C ARG A 768 -47.06 -11.20 -5.30
N GLY A 769 -47.75 -10.45 -4.44
CA GLY A 769 -47.68 -10.60 -2.98
C GLY A 769 -48.57 -11.72 -2.42
N ALA A 770 -49.46 -12.31 -3.22
CA ALA A 770 -50.35 -13.41 -2.83
C ALA A 770 -49.89 -14.78 -3.39
N ALA A 771 -48.76 -14.83 -4.10
CA ALA A 771 -48.15 -16.03 -4.65
C ALA A 771 -46.76 -16.33 -4.05
N LYS A 772 -46.43 -15.72 -2.90
CA LYS A 772 -45.33 -16.11 -2.02
C LYS A 772 -45.91 -16.52 -0.67
#